data_AF-A0A7C5VZY4-F1
#
_entry.id   AF-A0A7C5VZY4-F1
#
_cell.length_a   1.000
_cell.length_b   1.000
_cell.length_c   1.000
_cell.angle_alpha   90.00
_cell.angle_beta   90.00
_cell.angle_gamma   90.00
#
_symmetry.space_group_name_H-M   'P 1'
#
loop_
_entity.id
_entity.type
_entity.pdbx_description
1 polymer ?
#
loop_
_entity_poly.entity_id
_entity_poly.type
_entity_poly.pdbx_seq_one_letter_code
_entity_poly.pdbx_strand_id
1 'polypeptide(L)'
;MDLIEKILSLMKVFILFWSLEFFLFYVHSLYACNFNVYISERKIDCERNQFELQLCSILATCPSVYQINQILKALYQSDIIGDFTLTFSDSTTSIYINPIIKLSDIEVSGRIPADISGRLKDFIMGRRFKGENDIKNVCEDFLVQEGVFEPRCIFKISDAKAHIEVSGNIETIRDIKVSVEDESFEKNILKILRKYEQRRFFPALLQDIRKNVSYVLRKSGYMQPDINIYFESGTIYCNLKLGKKYAIFLNSDLGEKFDLYEDEIIKEIIENFTGDFSQYSLKLFLENYLKVKNIPYQVISVSEIVLDEQISAVNISIKSPKMFYLDRFRIEGLKRLDESDIKKYIGINEKNIITFFNPRHALYQEKQIDTFISRIYEFARSKGFFDFKIIDVQKKFSLDSLSVLVFVEEGDRAVIDSISFENFPEDVSKKLEIPKTPFFYDREFLKNFKSDIEMISREYTSENFEVEIYEDWKTKKLVDISFVYIGEKRADLTKYFFADSRTDHTFLKNMVDLKEGDIITLNNIEKAYDNLNGIKYFDSVNIKSYPVSLRSSERESLLVLGAYEGKLNELGVSGGLSSVEGIRGSLDFTKRNIYYWGLDLLFSISSAYWIFPFGRDIGLTFLGFRSEIIRRRLIIKSDVSLTFYPKYESTFLYNVQSPFYLSLNISREISPFKLSLSFLFNSRMIRSWQGFSGRPELPNLKNIFTISQSVYFKKSYLFASIKNDVIMPLKGVSDKLDFSLEFYRFRQLWGIGFVSSLARIFSSDILSVPVENRFFLGGSRGPRGYKEMSIYSDIFPENVQLIRKKSLNKILFMSELFSPKVSFFRAYVFFDIGSVFHDSQSLKIFRGVGPGIFLETPFGAFRFELGYGFEKKSLIVHFSFGLNRFTL
;
A
#
# COMPACT_ATOMS: atom_id res chain seq x y z
N MET A 1 -13.12 -41.93 11.01
CA MET A 1 -11.92 -42.48 11.64
C MET A 1 -10.84 -42.66 10.59
N ASP A 2 -10.97 -43.57 9.62
CA ASP A 2 -9.99 -43.72 8.51
C ASP A 2 -9.52 -42.42 7.84
N LEU A 3 -10.44 -41.49 7.54
CA LEU A 3 -10.06 -40.21 6.92
C LEU A 3 -9.23 -39.33 7.87
N ILE A 4 -9.45 -39.43 9.18
CA ILE A 4 -8.69 -38.70 10.21
C ILE A 4 -7.33 -39.36 10.40
N GLU A 5 -7.23 -40.70 10.37
CA GLU A 5 -5.93 -41.40 10.37
C GLU A 5 -5.12 -41.14 9.09
N LYS A 6 -5.75 -41.03 7.92
CA LYS A 6 -5.09 -40.64 6.67
C LYS A 6 -4.67 -39.16 6.64
N ILE A 7 -5.42 -38.27 7.30
CA ILE A 7 -4.99 -36.87 7.49
C ILE A 7 -3.83 -36.79 8.51
N LEU A 8 -3.86 -37.61 9.57
CA LEU A 8 -2.76 -37.70 10.53
C LEU A 8 -1.50 -38.36 9.94
N SER A 9 -1.64 -39.30 8.98
CA SER A 9 -0.48 -39.83 8.24
C SER A 9 0.11 -38.81 7.26
N LEU A 10 -0.72 -37.99 6.62
CA LEU A 10 -0.27 -36.81 5.86
C LEU A 10 0.43 -35.76 6.74
N MET A 11 -0.02 -35.55 7.99
CA MET A 11 0.69 -34.69 8.94
C MET A 11 2.04 -35.28 9.39
N LYS A 12 2.20 -36.61 9.45
CA LYS A 12 3.52 -37.24 9.72
C LYS A 12 4.54 -36.98 8.60
N VAL A 13 4.10 -36.87 7.34
CA VAL A 13 4.97 -36.47 6.22
C VAL A 13 5.47 -35.03 6.38
N PHE A 14 4.66 -34.13 6.97
CA PHE A 14 5.05 -32.74 7.23
C PHE A 14 6.07 -32.59 8.37
N ILE A 15 6.16 -33.54 9.30
CA ILE A 15 7.12 -33.53 10.42
C ILE A 15 8.46 -34.17 10.02
N LEU A 16 8.48 -35.00 8.98
CA LEU A 16 9.70 -35.61 8.42
C LEU A 16 10.46 -34.70 7.44
N PHE A 17 9.90 -33.55 7.05
CA PHE A 17 10.50 -32.60 6.12
C PHE A 17 11.45 -31.57 6.78
N TRP A 18 11.86 -31.79 8.03
CA TRP A 18 12.68 -30.86 8.82
C TRP A 18 14.09 -31.39 9.15
N SER A 19 14.59 -32.36 8.39
CA SER A 19 15.91 -32.96 8.63
C SER A 19 16.58 -33.51 7.36
N LEU A 20 16.88 -32.66 6.36
CA LEU A 20 17.86 -32.97 5.30
C LEU A 20 18.36 -31.73 4.52
N GLU A 21 19.10 -30.82 5.16
CA GLU A 21 19.68 -29.63 4.49
C GLU A 21 21.22 -29.60 4.64
N PHE A 22 21.90 -30.69 4.23
CA PHE A 22 23.32 -30.88 4.54
C PHE A 22 24.19 -31.50 3.43
N PHE A 23 23.64 -31.73 2.22
CA PHE A 23 24.38 -32.35 1.13
C PHE A 23 24.12 -31.66 -0.22
N LEU A 24 25.20 -31.51 -1.01
CA LEU A 24 25.24 -31.03 -2.40
C LEU A 24 25.04 -29.53 -2.64
N PHE A 25 26.08 -28.78 -2.28
CA PHE A 25 26.62 -27.76 -3.19
C PHE A 25 28.08 -28.13 -3.42
N TYR A 26 28.50 -28.45 -4.66
CA TYR A 26 29.83 -28.12 -5.22
C TYR A 26 30.08 -28.56 -6.67
N VAL A 27 31.05 -27.87 -7.30
CA VAL A 27 31.83 -28.15 -8.54
C VAL A 27 31.28 -27.49 -9.85
N HIS A 28 32.00 -26.64 -10.63
CA HIS A 28 32.83 -25.41 -10.44
C HIS A 28 33.59 -25.10 -11.79
N SER A 29 34.16 -23.89 -12.07
CA SER A 29 34.64 -23.49 -13.44
C SER A 29 36.16 -23.62 -13.76
N LEU A 30 36.84 -22.67 -14.47
CA LEU A 30 37.92 -22.94 -15.47
C LEU A 30 39.31 -22.28 -15.22
N TYR A 31 40.34 -22.96 -14.67
CA TYR A 31 41.53 -22.22 -14.13
C TYR A 31 42.78 -23.06 -13.57
N ALA A 32 43.63 -22.53 -12.65
CA ALA A 32 44.94 -23.04 -12.10
C ALA A 32 44.92 -24.08 -10.93
N CYS A 33 45.48 -25.30 -11.09
CA CYS A 33 45.10 -26.45 -10.24
C CYS A 33 45.89 -26.75 -8.95
N ASN A 34 46.78 -25.88 -8.47
CA ASN A 34 47.51 -26.09 -7.21
C ASN A 34 47.37 -24.90 -6.25
N PHE A 35 46.52 -25.07 -5.23
CA PHE A 35 46.36 -24.14 -4.12
C PHE A 35 46.82 -24.75 -2.81
N ASN A 36 47.45 -23.93 -1.97
CA ASN A 36 47.63 -24.24 -0.55
C ASN A 36 46.78 -23.27 0.27
N VAL A 37 45.77 -23.76 1.00
CA VAL A 37 44.98 -22.93 1.91
C VAL A 37 45.45 -23.12 3.34
N TYR A 38 45.54 -22.00 4.05
CA TYR A 38 45.89 -21.93 5.45
C TYR A 38 44.79 -21.16 6.19
N ILE A 39 44.24 -21.76 7.26
CA ILE A 39 43.39 -21.06 8.22
C ILE A 39 44.11 -21.07 9.56
N SER A 40 44.32 -19.90 10.16
CA SER A 40 45.07 -19.72 11.40
C SER A 40 46.40 -20.49 11.41
N GLU A 41 47.23 -20.25 10.39
CA GLU A 41 48.54 -20.90 10.12
C GLU A 41 48.53 -22.41 9.87
N ARG A 42 47.41 -23.11 10.11
CA ARG A 42 47.27 -24.54 9.83
C ARG A 42 47.02 -24.76 8.34
N LYS A 43 47.90 -25.52 7.68
CA LYS A 43 47.66 -26.03 6.33
C LYS A 43 46.46 -26.99 6.36
N ILE A 44 45.50 -26.77 5.46
CA ILE A 44 44.30 -27.61 5.37
C ILE A 44 44.61 -28.81 4.48
N ASP A 45 44.57 -30.01 5.06
CA ASP A 45 44.36 -31.25 4.31
C ASP A 45 42.86 -31.48 4.13
N CYS A 46 42.43 -31.75 2.90
CA CYS A 46 41.05 -31.65 2.43
C CYS A 46 40.07 -32.74 2.93
N GLU A 47 40.29 -33.31 4.12
CA GLU A 47 39.57 -34.51 4.59
C GLU A 47 38.72 -34.31 5.85
N ARG A 48 38.75 -33.16 6.55
CA ARG A 48 38.29 -33.09 7.96
C ARG A 48 37.34 -31.99 8.43
N ASN A 49 36.83 -31.05 7.61
CA ASN A 49 35.78 -30.13 8.07
C ASN A 49 34.90 -29.55 6.95
N GLN A 50 33.66 -29.15 7.26
CA GLN A 50 32.63 -28.91 6.22
C GLN A 50 32.79 -27.59 5.45
N PHE A 51 33.15 -26.49 6.12
CA PHE A 51 33.44 -25.21 5.44
C PHE A 51 34.75 -25.29 4.64
N GLU A 52 35.74 -26.00 5.18
CA GLU A 52 37.02 -26.29 4.53
C GLU A 52 36.82 -27.16 3.29
N LEU A 53 35.98 -28.21 3.36
CA LEU A 53 35.57 -29.02 2.23
C LEU A 53 34.92 -28.19 1.12
N GLN A 54 34.02 -27.27 1.49
CA GLN A 54 33.40 -26.35 0.52
C GLN A 54 34.44 -25.44 -0.15
N LEU A 55 35.26 -24.72 0.62
CA LEU A 55 36.26 -23.83 0.04
C LEU A 55 37.30 -24.61 -0.81
N CYS A 56 37.75 -25.78 -0.36
CA CYS A 56 38.66 -26.63 -1.12
C CYS A 56 38.02 -27.19 -2.39
N SER A 57 36.70 -27.37 -2.45
CA SER A 57 36.01 -27.70 -3.69
C SER A 57 35.70 -26.47 -4.58
N ILE A 58 35.76 -25.23 -4.04
CA ILE A 58 35.98 -23.97 -4.82
C ILE A 58 37.45 -23.81 -5.22
N LEU A 59 38.32 -24.76 -4.88
CA LEU A 59 39.71 -24.78 -5.30
C LEU A 59 40.04 -25.99 -6.21
N ALA A 60 39.20 -27.02 -6.24
CA ALA A 60 39.44 -28.31 -6.90
C ALA A 60 39.03 -28.40 -8.39
N THR A 61 38.25 -27.44 -8.92
CA THR A 61 38.26 -27.17 -10.39
C THR A 61 39.08 -25.95 -10.74
N CYS A 62 39.87 -25.44 -9.77
CA CYS A 62 41.12 -24.72 -9.99
C CYS A 62 41.06 -23.16 -10.05
N PRO A 63 40.31 -22.37 -9.27
CA PRO A 63 39.90 -20.95 -9.50
C PRO A 63 40.95 -19.96 -10.05
N SER A 64 40.54 -19.02 -10.92
CA SER A 64 41.48 -18.08 -11.55
C SER A 64 41.84 -17.02 -10.53
N VAL A 65 43.08 -16.53 -10.54
CA VAL A 65 43.53 -15.57 -9.51
C VAL A 65 42.60 -14.37 -9.38
N TYR A 66 42.00 -13.91 -10.48
CA TYR A 66 40.95 -12.89 -10.45
C TYR A 66 39.65 -13.37 -9.79
N GLN A 67 39.12 -14.53 -10.17
CA GLN A 67 37.88 -15.07 -9.60
C GLN A 67 38.06 -15.50 -8.14
N ILE A 68 39.21 -16.03 -7.71
CA ILE A 68 39.55 -16.24 -6.29
C ILE A 68 39.45 -14.93 -5.54
N ASN A 69 40.13 -13.88 -6.03
CA ASN A 69 40.18 -12.59 -5.33
C ASN A 69 38.76 -11.98 -5.23
N GLN A 70 37.93 -12.12 -6.27
CA GLN A 70 36.53 -11.70 -6.21
C GLN A 70 35.68 -12.56 -5.27
N ILE A 71 35.88 -13.88 -5.24
CA ILE A 71 35.21 -14.79 -4.30
C ILE A 71 35.60 -14.42 -2.85
N LEU A 72 36.89 -14.30 -2.54
CA LEU A 72 37.36 -13.94 -1.20
C LEU A 72 36.89 -12.54 -0.79
N LYS A 73 36.92 -11.54 -1.69
CA LYS A 73 36.32 -10.22 -1.43
C LYS A 73 34.83 -10.30 -1.16
N ALA A 74 34.07 -11.09 -1.95
CA ALA A 74 32.64 -11.28 -1.72
C ALA A 74 32.36 -12.00 -0.40
N LEU A 75 33.16 -13.01 -0.03
CA LEU A 75 33.06 -13.72 1.26
C LEU A 75 33.42 -12.81 2.45
N TYR A 76 34.38 -11.90 2.30
CA TYR A 76 34.77 -10.90 3.30
C TYR A 76 33.72 -9.77 3.44
N GLN A 77 33.12 -9.34 2.33
CA GLN A 77 32.04 -8.35 2.32
C GLN A 77 30.71 -8.92 2.82
N SER A 78 30.49 -10.24 2.67
CA SER A 78 29.27 -10.93 3.10
C SER A 78 29.34 -11.53 4.50
N ASP A 79 30.37 -11.21 5.29
CA ASP A 79 30.61 -11.72 6.63
C ASP A 79 30.57 -13.26 6.70
N ILE A 80 31.30 -13.90 5.78
CA ILE A 80 31.54 -15.35 5.71
C ILE A 80 33.00 -15.70 6.08
N ILE A 81 33.98 -14.90 5.67
CA ILE A 81 35.39 -15.00 6.11
C ILE A 81 35.84 -13.71 6.81
N GLY A 82 36.83 -13.84 7.70
CA GLY A 82 37.57 -12.70 8.24
C GLY A 82 38.63 -12.23 7.25
N ASP A 83 39.59 -11.45 7.74
CA ASP A 83 40.65 -10.88 6.89
C ASP A 83 41.49 -11.95 6.18
N PHE A 84 41.98 -11.66 4.96
CA PHE A 84 42.64 -12.66 4.11
C PHE A 84 43.79 -12.10 3.27
N THR A 85 44.79 -12.93 2.97
CA THR A 85 45.94 -12.58 2.12
C THR A 85 46.23 -13.66 1.07
N LEU A 86 46.72 -13.22 -0.09
CA LEU A 86 47.08 -14.05 -1.24
C LEU A 86 48.57 -13.90 -1.55
N THR A 87 49.25 -15.01 -1.78
CA THR A 87 50.68 -15.05 -2.13
C THR A 87 50.90 -15.99 -3.32
N PHE A 88 51.83 -15.64 -4.19
CA PHE A 88 52.02 -16.28 -5.50
C PHE A 88 53.45 -16.78 -5.68
N SER A 89 53.59 -17.94 -6.34
CA SER A 89 54.85 -18.55 -6.75
C SER A 89 54.71 -19.15 -8.16
N ASP A 90 55.82 -19.50 -8.81
CA ASP A 90 55.86 -19.91 -10.23
C ASP A 90 54.96 -21.11 -10.62
N SER A 91 54.45 -21.88 -9.66
CA SER A 91 53.53 -22.99 -9.90
C SER A 91 52.42 -23.20 -8.87
N THR A 92 52.37 -22.40 -7.79
CA THR A 92 51.36 -22.52 -6.72
C THR A 92 50.89 -21.18 -6.17
N THR A 93 49.61 -21.09 -5.80
CA THR A 93 49.04 -19.93 -5.10
C THR A 93 48.67 -20.32 -3.67
N SER A 94 49.14 -19.55 -2.68
CA SER A 94 48.84 -19.79 -1.27
C SER A 94 47.86 -18.75 -0.74
N ILE A 95 46.80 -19.21 -0.09
CA ILE A 95 45.68 -18.42 0.41
C ILE A 95 45.65 -18.53 1.94
N TYR A 96 45.71 -17.40 2.64
CA TYR A 96 45.60 -17.33 4.10
C TYR A 96 44.29 -16.65 4.46
N ILE A 97 43.48 -17.28 5.31
CA ILE A 97 42.16 -16.78 5.72
C ILE A 97 42.04 -16.82 7.24
N ASN A 98 41.72 -15.67 7.83
CA ASN A 98 41.34 -15.60 9.24
C ASN A 98 39.85 -15.94 9.41
N PRO A 99 39.46 -16.75 10.41
CA PRO A 99 38.06 -17.11 10.63
C PRO A 99 37.26 -15.94 11.21
N ILE A 100 35.94 -15.92 10.94
CA ILE A 100 35.03 -15.00 11.61
C ILE A 100 34.84 -15.40 13.07
N ILE A 101 34.98 -14.43 13.95
CA ILE A 101 34.75 -14.62 15.37
C ILE A 101 33.24 -14.52 15.60
N LYS A 102 32.62 -15.67 15.88
CA LYS A 102 31.23 -15.76 16.38
C LYS A 102 31.26 -16.15 17.85
N LEU A 103 30.91 -15.19 18.71
CA LEU A 103 30.91 -15.38 20.16
C LEU A 103 29.65 -16.14 20.58
N SER A 104 29.82 -17.31 21.18
CA SER A 104 28.72 -18.17 21.67
C SER A 104 28.35 -17.86 23.11
N ASP A 105 29.30 -17.37 23.90
CA ASP A 105 29.11 -16.88 25.26
C ASP A 105 30.00 -15.65 25.48
N ILE A 106 29.49 -14.69 26.25
CA ILE A 106 30.14 -13.39 26.49
C ILE A 106 30.03 -13.07 27.97
N GLU A 107 31.17 -12.98 28.63
CA GLU A 107 31.29 -12.43 29.98
C GLU A 107 31.81 -11.00 29.86
N VAL A 108 30.93 -10.04 30.12
CA VAL A 108 31.32 -8.63 30.26
C VAL A 108 31.63 -8.40 31.74
N SER A 109 32.89 -8.13 32.04
CA SER A 109 33.33 -7.69 33.36
C SER A 109 33.98 -6.31 33.25
N GLY A 110 34.02 -5.55 34.35
CA GLY A 110 34.53 -4.18 34.29
C GLY A 110 33.88 -3.23 35.27
N ARG A 111 34.30 -1.96 35.22
CA ARG A 111 33.80 -0.88 36.09
C ARG A 111 32.63 -0.12 35.46
N ILE A 112 31.65 -0.86 34.90
CA ILE A 112 30.43 -0.29 34.31
C ILE A 112 29.15 -0.88 34.94
N PRO A 113 28.05 -0.11 35.02
CA PRO A 113 26.74 -0.56 35.49
C PRO A 113 26.18 -1.77 34.74
N ALA A 114 25.44 -2.60 35.49
CA ALA A 114 24.85 -3.84 34.99
C ALA A 114 23.85 -3.65 33.83
N ASP A 115 23.22 -2.48 33.69
CA ASP A 115 22.32 -2.19 32.56
C ASP A 115 23.10 -1.91 31.26
N ILE A 116 24.27 -1.27 31.34
CA ILE A 116 25.14 -1.07 30.18
C ILE A 116 25.81 -2.39 29.80
N SER A 117 26.32 -3.16 30.77
CA SER A 117 26.94 -4.46 30.46
C SER A 117 25.93 -5.46 29.91
N GLY A 118 24.68 -5.42 30.38
CA GLY A 118 23.56 -6.17 29.80
C GLY A 118 23.28 -5.76 28.35
N ARG A 119 23.07 -4.47 28.07
CA ARG A 119 22.84 -3.98 26.70
C ARG A 119 24.04 -4.20 25.77
N LEU A 120 25.28 -4.08 26.25
CA LEU A 120 26.50 -4.39 25.50
C LEU A 120 26.56 -5.88 25.17
N LYS A 121 26.23 -6.76 26.13
CA LYS A 121 26.11 -8.19 25.90
C LYS A 121 25.06 -8.46 24.82
N ASP A 122 23.86 -7.91 24.92
CA ASP A 122 22.80 -8.09 23.90
C ASP A 122 23.18 -7.49 22.53
N PHE A 123 23.96 -6.41 22.51
CA PHE A 123 24.43 -5.74 21.27
C PHE A 123 25.53 -6.52 20.56
N ILE A 124 26.43 -7.20 21.29
CA ILE A 124 27.54 -8.00 20.73
C ILE A 124 27.14 -9.48 20.53
N MET A 125 26.28 -10.03 21.39
CA MET A 125 25.88 -11.44 21.36
C MET A 125 25.18 -11.80 20.04
N GLY A 126 25.67 -12.87 19.39
CA GLY A 126 25.15 -13.31 18.11
C GLY A 126 25.60 -12.47 16.89
N ARG A 127 26.29 -11.35 17.09
CA ARG A 127 26.98 -10.66 15.98
C ARG A 127 28.21 -11.44 15.50
N ARG A 128 28.62 -11.14 14.27
CA ARG A 128 29.82 -11.65 13.61
C ARG A 128 30.83 -10.53 13.54
N PHE A 129 32.10 -10.83 13.76
CA PHE A 129 33.18 -9.86 13.76
C PHE A 129 34.36 -10.34 12.91
N LYS A 130 35.00 -9.40 12.20
CA LYS A 130 36.05 -9.68 11.20
C LYS A 130 37.45 -9.86 11.79
N GLY A 131 37.61 -9.58 13.08
CA GLY A 131 38.83 -9.74 13.87
C GLY A 131 38.70 -9.04 15.23
N GLU A 132 39.68 -9.20 16.13
CA GLU A 132 39.60 -8.63 17.49
C GLU A 132 39.48 -7.10 17.52
N ASN A 133 40.15 -6.41 16.59
CA ASN A 133 40.06 -4.94 16.44
C ASN A 133 38.65 -4.46 16.03
N ASP A 134 37.90 -5.28 15.30
CA ASP A 134 36.52 -4.96 14.88
C ASP A 134 35.56 -5.06 16.07
N ILE A 135 35.70 -6.11 16.90
CA ILE A 135 34.97 -6.23 18.17
C ILE A 135 35.28 -5.04 19.09
N LYS A 136 36.55 -4.63 19.14
CA LYS A 136 37.00 -3.50 19.96
C LYS A 136 36.35 -2.18 19.55
N ASN A 137 36.44 -1.80 18.27
CA ASN A 137 35.86 -0.55 17.79
C ASN A 137 34.34 -0.51 18.03
N VAL A 138 33.63 -1.60 17.70
CA VAL A 138 32.17 -1.70 17.91
C VAL A 138 31.77 -1.63 19.39
N CYS A 139 32.62 -2.15 20.30
CA CYS A 139 32.44 -2.04 21.74
C CYS A 139 32.67 -0.62 22.25
N GLU A 140 33.76 0.02 21.84
CA GLU A 140 34.12 1.38 22.27
C GLU A 140 33.11 2.41 21.75
N ASP A 141 32.67 2.33 20.49
CA ASP A 141 31.63 3.20 19.91
C ASP A 141 30.28 3.08 20.62
N PHE A 142 29.85 1.85 20.96
CA PHE A 142 28.61 1.61 21.71
C PHE A 142 28.69 2.24 23.10
N LEU A 143 29.82 2.09 23.79
CA LEU A 143 30.03 2.65 25.11
C LEU A 143 30.04 4.19 25.10
N VAL A 144 30.60 4.83 24.07
CA VAL A 144 30.46 6.30 23.89
C VAL A 144 28.99 6.71 23.78
N GLN A 145 28.19 5.99 22.98
CA GLN A 145 26.76 6.29 22.80
C GLN A 145 25.96 6.12 24.11
N GLU A 146 26.33 5.15 24.93
CA GLU A 146 25.73 4.87 26.25
C GLU A 146 26.24 5.79 27.38
N GLY A 147 27.13 6.75 27.09
CA GLY A 147 27.62 7.74 28.05
C GLY A 147 28.83 7.31 28.87
N VAL A 148 29.64 6.39 28.35
CA VAL A 148 30.95 6.00 28.91
C VAL A 148 32.06 6.83 28.27
N PHE A 149 32.80 7.55 29.09
CA PHE A 149 33.94 8.37 28.72
C PHE A 149 35.24 7.57 28.76
N GLU A 150 36.15 7.88 27.82
CA GLU A 150 37.40 7.14 27.60
C GLU A 150 37.22 5.60 27.59
N PRO A 151 36.23 5.06 26.85
CA PRO A 151 35.98 3.64 26.88
C PRO A 151 37.18 2.88 26.31
N ARG A 152 37.60 1.84 27.03
CA ARG A 152 38.58 0.86 26.59
C ARG A 152 37.99 -0.52 26.76
N CYS A 153 37.87 -1.25 25.64
CA CYS A 153 37.50 -2.66 25.65
C CYS A 153 38.74 -3.53 25.43
N ILE A 154 39.04 -4.39 26.40
CA ILE A 154 40.09 -5.41 26.31
C ILE A 154 39.40 -6.76 26.12
N PHE A 155 39.85 -7.52 25.12
CA PHE A 155 39.27 -8.82 24.78
C PHE A 155 40.26 -9.94 25.10
N LYS A 156 39.74 -11.02 25.66
CA LYS A 156 40.41 -12.31 25.70
C LYS A 156 39.44 -13.35 25.18
N ILE A 157 39.86 -14.08 24.14
CA ILE A 157 39.06 -15.11 23.49
C ILE A 157 39.69 -16.46 23.78
N SER A 158 38.90 -17.37 24.33
CA SER A 158 39.30 -18.77 24.57
C SER A 158 38.10 -19.66 24.29
N ASP A 159 38.26 -20.66 23.42
CA ASP A 159 37.22 -21.66 23.08
C ASP A 159 35.83 -21.07 22.83
N ALA A 160 35.77 -20.06 21.96
CA ALA A 160 34.57 -19.29 21.56
C ALA A 160 33.83 -18.52 22.68
N LYS A 161 34.37 -18.51 23.91
CA LYS A 161 34.00 -17.54 24.95
C LYS A 161 34.82 -16.28 24.80
N ALA A 162 34.17 -15.12 24.77
CA ALA A 162 34.84 -13.83 24.95
C ALA A 162 34.65 -13.32 26.37
N HIS A 163 35.77 -13.07 27.04
CA HIS A 163 35.79 -12.23 28.23
C HIS A 163 36.13 -10.80 27.79
N ILE A 164 35.16 -9.90 27.88
CA ILE A 164 35.29 -8.47 27.54
C ILE A 164 35.50 -7.73 28.85
N GLU A 165 36.72 -7.26 29.09
CA GLU A 165 37.04 -6.38 30.21
C GLU A 165 36.84 -4.93 29.75
N VAL A 166 35.78 -4.30 30.27
CA VAL A 166 35.40 -2.91 29.94
C VAL A 166 35.86 -1.96 31.04
N SER A 167 36.59 -0.93 30.63
CA SER A 167 36.93 0.21 31.48
C SER A 167 36.55 1.52 30.80
N GLY A 168 36.31 2.54 31.61
CA GLY A 168 35.79 3.83 31.19
C GLY A 168 35.06 4.48 32.36
N ASN A 169 34.90 5.80 32.31
CA ASN A 169 34.27 6.57 33.37
C ASN A 169 32.82 6.88 32.98
N ILE A 170 31.88 6.73 33.92
CA ILE A 170 30.48 7.13 33.71
C ILE A 170 30.18 8.30 34.62
N GLU A 171 29.72 9.38 34.02
CA GLU A 171 29.35 10.59 34.74
C GLU A 171 27.83 10.68 34.88
N THR A 172 27.40 10.92 36.11
CA THR A 172 26.03 11.36 36.41
C THR A 172 25.97 12.88 36.38
N ILE A 173 24.81 13.41 36.00
CA ILE A 173 24.51 14.84 36.05
C ILE A 173 24.27 15.19 37.51
N ARG A 174 25.32 15.59 38.22
CA ARG A 174 25.31 15.96 39.64
C ARG A 174 24.68 17.33 39.85
N ASP A 175 24.92 18.23 38.91
CA ASP A 175 24.51 19.63 38.95
C ASP A 175 24.18 20.13 37.52
N ILE A 176 23.33 21.14 37.42
CA ILE A 176 22.99 21.83 36.17
C ILE A 176 23.09 23.33 36.42
N LYS A 177 24.14 23.94 35.87
CA LYS A 177 24.37 25.39 35.96
C LYS A 177 23.80 26.05 34.73
N VAL A 178 22.78 26.87 34.94
CA VAL A 178 22.27 27.80 33.92
C VAL A 178 22.96 29.13 34.15
N SER A 179 23.66 29.65 33.14
CA SER A 179 24.20 31.01 33.17
C SER A 179 23.43 31.84 32.16
N VAL A 180 22.72 32.84 32.65
CA VAL A 180 21.86 33.73 31.84
C VAL A 180 21.77 35.09 32.54
N GLU A 181 21.59 36.17 31.78
CA GLU A 181 21.63 37.55 32.30
C GLU A 181 20.40 37.91 33.19
N ASP A 182 19.33 37.10 33.17
CA ASP A 182 18.09 37.31 33.92
C ASP A 182 17.83 36.15 34.91
N GLU A 183 17.96 36.42 36.22
CA GLU A 183 17.72 35.44 37.30
C GLU A 183 16.33 34.76 37.26
N SER A 184 15.31 35.44 36.71
CA SER A 184 13.96 34.89 36.58
C SER A 184 13.91 33.83 35.48
N PHE A 185 14.62 34.05 34.38
CA PHE A 185 14.82 33.03 33.35
C PHE A 185 15.70 31.88 33.84
N GLU A 186 16.75 32.17 34.61
CA GLU A 186 17.59 31.15 35.22
C GLU A 186 16.74 30.14 36.02
N LYS A 187 15.93 30.64 36.96
CA LYS A 187 15.05 29.83 37.82
C LYS A 187 14.02 29.03 37.01
N ASN A 188 13.45 29.61 35.95
CA ASN A 188 12.47 28.93 35.10
C ASN A 188 13.10 27.82 34.24
N ILE A 189 14.26 28.08 33.63
CA ILE A 189 14.97 27.10 32.81
C ILE A 189 15.53 25.99 33.69
N LEU A 190 16.15 26.33 34.82
CA LEU A 190 16.68 25.37 35.79
C LEU A 190 15.57 24.46 36.35
N LYS A 191 14.35 24.98 36.57
CA LYS A 191 13.18 24.14 36.91
C LYS A 191 12.81 23.12 35.83
N ILE A 192 12.97 23.46 34.55
CA ILE A 192 12.71 22.55 33.42
C ILE A 192 13.86 21.55 33.24
N LEU A 193 15.10 21.96 33.50
CA LEU A 193 16.30 21.13 33.36
C LEU A 193 16.52 20.18 34.55
N ARG A 194 16.02 20.51 35.76
CA ARG A 194 16.01 19.65 36.95
C ARG A 194 15.50 18.23 36.70
N LYS A 195 14.63 18.02 35.70
CA LYS A 195 14.18 16.68 35.30
C LYS A 195 15.32 15.75 34.83
N TYR A 196 16.48 16.31 34.49
CA TYR A 196 17.71 15.62 34.06
C TYR A 196 18.77 15.48 35.18
N GLU A 197 18.63 16.16 36.31
CA GLU A 197 19.52 15.96 37.47
C GLU A 197 19.48 14.50 37.94
N GLN A 198 20.59 14.01 38.48
CA GLN A 198 20.82 12.65 38.93
C GLN A 198 20.64 11.54 37.86
N ARG A 199 20.42 11.91 36.59
CA ARG A 199 20.46 10.96 35.47
C ARG A 199 21.90 10.72 35.00
N ARG A 200 22.12 9.59 34.34
CA ARG A 200 23.34 9.31 33.58
C ARG A 200 23.41 10.28 32.39
N PHE A 201 24.57 10.88 32.16
CA PHE A 201 24.81 11.69 30.96
C PHE A 201 25.04 10.78 29.74
N PHE A 202 24.58 11.20 28.55
CA PHE A 202 24.98 10.64 27.26
C PHE A 202 24.89 11.71 26.17
N PRO A 203 25.71 11.70 25.10
CA PRO A 203 25.87 12.85 24.22
C PRO A 203 24.59 13.37 23.54
N ALA A 204 23.69 12.47 23.14
CA ALA A 204 22.42 12.85 22.49
C ALA A 204 21.50 13.71 23.37
N LEU A 205 21.61 13.57 24.70
CA LEU A 205 20.82 14.32 25.67
C LEU A 205 20.99 15.85 25.51
N LEU A 206 22.17 16.30 25.09
CA LEU A 206 22.45 17.73 24.89
C LEU A 206 21.60 18.34 23.76
N GLN A 207 21.27 17.58 22.72
CA GLN A 207 20.42 18.07 21.63
C GLN A 207 18.96 18.22 22.07
N ASP A 208 18.44 17.25 22.84
CA ASP A 208 17.10 17.32 23.44
C ASP A 208 16.97 18.48 24.43
N ILE A 209 18.01 18.71 25.24
CA ILE A 209 18.08 19.87 26.14
C ILE A 209 18.06 21.17 25.32
N ARG A 210 18.93 21.30 24.30
CA ARG A 210 18.98 22.48 23.41
C ARG A 210 17.62 22.79 22.77
N LYS A 211 16.92 21.77 22.26
CA LYS A 211 15.60 21.92 21.64
C LYS A 211 14.54 22.41 22.64
N ASN A 212 14.51 21.81 23.83
CA ASN A 212 13.57 22.19 24.89
C ASN A 212 13.82 23.63 25.40
N VAL A 213 15.08 24.01 25.61
CA VAL A 213 15.45 25.37 26.05
C VAL A 213 15.12 26.41 24.98
N SER A 214 15.44 26.13 23.70
CA SER A 214 15.12 27.00 22.57
C SER A 214 13.62 27.30 22.46
N TYR A 215 12.77 26.27 22.58
CA TYR A 215 11.31 26.45 22.57
C TYR A 215 10.81 27.37 23.69
N VAL A 216 11.32 27.20 24.92
CA VAL A 216 10.93 28.02 26.08
C VAL A 216 11.35 29.48 25.91
N LEU A 217 12.56 29.71 25.40
CA LEU A 217 13.08 31.05 25.13
C LEU A 217 12.28 31.77 24.03
N ARG A 218 11.99 31.08 22.92
CA ARG A 218 11.16 31.61 21.81
C ARG A 218 9.74 31.92 22.22
N LYS A 219 9.09 31.03 22.98
CA LYS A 219 7.77 31.26 23.56
C LYS A 219 7.74 32.50 24.48
N SER A 220 8.90 32.88 25.03
CA SER A 220 9.06 34.06 25.89
C SER A 220 9.49 35.32 25.12
N GLY A 221 9.60 35.25 23.79
CA GLY A 221 9.98 36.35 22.89
C GLY A 221 11.43 36.32 22.40
N TYR A 222 12.31 35.47 22.93
CA TYR A 222 13.72 35.42 22.51
C TYR A 222 13.89 34.50 21.29
N MET A 223 13.94 35.09 20.10
CA MET A 223 13.84 34.34 18.84
C MET A 223 15.18 33.76 18.34
N GLN A 224 16.29 34.42 18.67
CA GLN A 224 17.68 33.95 18.43
C GLN A 224 18.49 33.93 19.75
N PRO A 225 18.20 32.99 20.67
CA PRO A 225 19.06 32.77 21.82
C PRO A 225 20.34 32.05 21.39
N ASP A 226 21.50 32.51 21.86
CA ASP A 226 22.75 31.74 21.76
C ASP A 226 22.74 30.68 22.88
N ILE A 227 22.66 29.41 22.50
CA ILE A 227 22.50 28.26 23.41
C ILE A 227 23.73 27.36 23.32
N ASN A 228 24.76 27.72 24.10
CA ASN A 228 25.90 26.85 24.32
C ASN A 228 25.63 25.92 25.49
N ILE A 229 25.46 24.63 25.21
CA ILE A 229 25.29 23.60 26.23
C ILE A 229 26.38 22.57 26.04
N TYR A 230 27.15 22.35 27.09
CA TYR A 230 28.19 21.34 27.17
C TYR A 230 28.13 20.64 28.54
N PHE A 231 28.87 19.55 28.66
CA PHE A 231 28.94 18.75 29.85
C PHE A 231 30.39 18.58 30.27
N GLU A 232 30.69 18.85 31.53
CA GLU A 232 32.05 18.85 32.07
C GLU A 232 32.01 18.47 33.56
N SER A 233 32.79 17.45 33.94
CA SER A 233 32.98 17.02 35.34
C SER A 233 31.68 16.79 36.12
N GLY A 234 30.71 16.08 35.55
CA GLY A 234 29.42 15.79 36.15
C GLY A 234 28.43 16.97 36.18
N THR A 235 28.76 18.11 35.55
CA THR A 235 27.90 19.31 35.50
C THR A 235 27.47 19.60 34.06
N ILE A 236 26.16 19.81 33.83
CA ILE A 236 25.70 20.42 32.57
C ILE A 236 25.81 21.94 32.71
N TYR A 237 26.62 22.55 31.85
CA TYR A 237 26.70 24.00 31.71
C TYR A 237 25.78 24.42 30.57
N CYS A 238 24.77 25.21 30.90
CA CYS A 238 23.79 25.78 29.97
C CYS A 238 24.02 27.29 29.94
N ASN A 239 24.93 27.73 29.07
CA ASN A 239 25.29 29.14 28.93
C ASN A 239 24.40 29.76 27.86
N LEU A 240 23.57 30.71 28.28
CA LEU A 240 22.51 31.32 27.48
C LEU A 240 22.76 32.81 27.38
N LYS A 241 22.95 33.31 26.15
CA LYS A 241 22.79 34.74 25.89
C LYS A 241 21.40 34.97 25.37
N LEU A 242 20.63 35.74 26.14
CA LEU A 242 19.33 36.23 25.70
C LEU A 242 19.60 37.24 24.59
N GLY A 243 19.33 36.84 23.34
CA GLY A 243 19.34 37.78 22.22
C GLY A 243 18.23 38.83 22.39
N LYS A 244 18.02 39.67 21.36
CA LYS A 244 16.90 40.63 21.39
C LYS A 244 15.56 39.92 21.62
N LYS A 245 14.73 40.54 22.46
CA LYS A 245 13.36 40.12 22.73
C LYS A 245 12.42 40.69 21.68
N TYR A 246 11.66 39.84 21.03
CA TYR A 246 10.74 40.20 19.95
C TYR A 246 9.28 40.04 20.37
N ALA A 247 8.53 41.13 20.28
CA ALA A 247 7.07 41.11 20.35
C ALA A 247 6.52 41.00 18.91
N ILE A 248 5.97 39.84 18.54
CA ILE A 248 5.35 39.65 17.22
C ILE A 248 3.91 40.17 17.26
N PHE A 249 3.63 41.16 16.44
CA PHE A 249 2.29 41.59 16.09
C PHE A 249 2.00 41.10 14.67
N LEU A 250 0.90 40.39 14.51
CA LEU A 250 0.42 39.94 13.21
C LEU A 250 -0.89 40.67 12.90
N ASN A 251 -1.06 41.07 11.64
CA ASN A 251 -2.30 41.63 11.12
C ASN A 251 -2.61 40.96 9.77
N SER A 252 -3.62 40.10 9.76
CA SER A 252 -3.91 39.21 8.63
C SER A 252 -5.41 39.15 8.31
N ASP A 253 -5.78 39.54 7.09
CA ASP A 253 -7.15 39.34 6.58
C ASP A 253 -7.40 37.93 6.01
N LEU A 254 -6.48 36.98 6.26
CA LEU A 254 -6.60 35.59 5.81
C LEU A 254 -7.59 34.77 6.64
N GLY A 255 -7.87 35.14 7.89
CA GLY A 255 -8.77 34.40 8.78
C GLY A 255 -10.17 34.22 8.18
N GLU A 256 -10.83 35.33 7.84
CA GLU A 256 -12.18 35.33 7.27
C GLU A 256 -12.28 34.61 5.91
N LYS A 257 -11.22 34.69 5.09
CA LYS A 257 -11.24 34.22 3.70
C LYS A 257 -10.77 32.77 3.55
N PHE A 258 -9.78 32.36 4.34
CA PHE A 258 -9.07 31.09 4.20
C PHE A 258 -9.08 30.21 5.46
N ASP A 259 -9.65 30.66 6.57
CA ASP A 259 -9.70 29.95 7.88
C ASP A 259 -8.29 29.72 8.47
N LEU A 260 -7.40 30.71 8.28
CA LEU A 260 -6.06 30.76 8.85
C LEU A 260 -5.94 31.98 9.78
N TYR A 261 -6.11 31.75 11.07
CA TYR A 261 -6.08 32.78 12.11
C TYR A 261 -4.66 33.11 12.57
N GLU A 262 -4.50 34.27 13.20
CA GLU A 262 -3.20 34.82 13.58
C GLU A 262 -2.44 33.93 14.57
N ASP A 263 -3.14 33.30 15.52
CA ASP A 263 -2.55 32.36 16.48
C ASP A 263 -1.86 31.15 15.83
N GLU A 264 -2.41 30.61 14.73
CA GLU A 264 -1.78 29.47 14.03
C GLU A 264 -0.46 29.88 13.37
N ILE A 265 -0.44 31.06 12.74
CA ILE A 265 0.75 31.61 12.09
C ILE A 265 1.82 31.96 13.13
N ILE A 266 1.44 32.59 14.25
CA ILE A 266 2.36 32.93 15.35
C ILE A 266 2.95 31.66 15.97
N LYS A 267 2.13 30.62 16.21
CA LYS A 267 2.59 29.33 16.72
C LYS A 267 3.60 28.67 15.77
N GLU A 268 3.32 28.67 14.47
CA GLU A 268 4.20 28.11 13.44
C GLU A 268 5.58 28.79 13.43
N ILE A 269 5.62 30.13 13.56
CA ILE A 269 6.89 30.88 13.69
C ILE A 269 7.66 30.43 14.95
N ILE A 270 6.99 30.31 16.10
CA ILE A 270 7.63 29.93 17.37
C ILE A 270 8.20 28.49 17.32
N GLU A 271 7.45 27.55 16.75
CA GLU A 271 7.80 26.13 16.75
C GLU A 271 8.80 25.74 15.65
N ASN A 272 8.63 26.25 14.42
CA ASN A 272 9.30 25.70 13.23
C ASN A 272 10.28 26.66 12.54
N PHE A 273 10.37 27.94 12.93
CA PHE A 273 11.37 28.85 12.36
C PHE A 273 12.79 28.49 12.82
N THR A 274 13.74 28.31 11.90
CA THR A 274 15.12 27.90 12.22
C THR A 274 16.21 28.82 11.66
N GLY A 275 15.84 29.82 10.85
CA GLY A 275 16.78 30.79 10.27
C GLY A 275 17.09 31.96 11.20
N ASP A 276 17.87 32.92 10.71
CA ASP A 276 18.10 34.18 11.41
C ASP A 276 16.83 35.03 11.44
N PHE A 277 16.48 35.58 12.61
CA PHE A 277 15.22 36.31 12.83
C PHE A 277 15.30 37.74 12.27
N SER A 278 15.37 37.83 10.94
CA SER A 278 15.38 39.06 10.16
C SER A 278 14.08 39.24 9.37
N GLN A 279 13.79 40.47 8.94
CA GLN A 279 12.64 40.78 8.07
C GLN A 279 12.62 39.90 6.80
N TYR A 280 13.79 39.65 6.20
CA TYR A 280 13.91 38.83 4.99
C TYR A 280 13.62 37.34 5.26
N SER A 281 14.24 36.77 6.29
CA SER A 281 14.07 35.35 6.64
C SER A 281 12.64 35.04 7.06
N LEU A 282 12.02 35.92 7.86
CA LEU A 282 10.63 35.78 8.30
C LEU A 282 9.66 35.86 7.13
N LYS A 283 9.89 36.80 6.20
CA LYS A 283 9.12 36.87 4.96
C LYS A 283 9.26 35.57 4.17
N LEU A 284 10.48 35.09 3.89
CA LEU A 284 10.72 33.87 3.12
C LEU A 284 10.09 32.61 3.78
N PHE A 285 10.14 32.52 5.12
CA PHE A 285 9.48 31.46 5.88
C PHE A 285 7.95 31.49 5.68
N LEU A 286 7.32 32.66 5.83
CA LEU A 286 5.87 32.83 5.64
C LEU A 286 5.44 32.59 4.19
N GLU A 287 6.23 33.05 3.20
CA GLU A 287 5.99 32.77 1.78
C GLU A 287 5.99 31.26 1.49
N ASN A 288 6.93 30.52 2.06
CA ASN A 288 7.00 29.06 1.93
C ASN A 288 5.85 28.35 2.68
N TYR A 289 5.53 28.76 3.91
CA TYR A 289 4.43 28.19 4.68
C TYR A 289 3.08 28.36 3.97
N LEU A 290 2.75 29.58 3.51
CA LEU A 290 1.52 29.86 2.78
C LEU A 290 1.46 29.11 1.44
N LYS A 291 2.61 28.97 0.75
CA LYS A 291 2.72 28.17 -0.48
C LYS A 291 2.45 26.68 -0.22
N VAL A 292 3.00 26.09 0.84
CA VAL A 292 2.73 24.69 1.22
C VAL A 292 1.25 24.48 1.59
N LYS A 293 0.62 25.47 2.24
CA LYS A 293 -0.82 25.47 2.56
C LYS A 293 -1.74 25.80 1.37
N ASN A 294 -1.18 26.14 0.19
CA ASN A 294 -1.92 26.65 -0.99
C ASN A 294 -2.78 27.91 -0.70
N ILE A 295 -2.34 28.77 0.22
CA ILE A 295 -3.04 30.01 0.58
C ILE A 295 -2.43 31.19 -0.19
N PRO A 296 -3.20 31.92 -1.01
CA PRO A 296 -2.68 33.04 -1.78
C PRO A 296 -2.54 34.31 -0.94
N TYR A 297 -1.44 35.03 -1.14
CA TYR A 297 -1.17 36.35 -0.55
C TYR A 297 -0.79 37.35 -1.66
N GLN A 298 -1.02 38.65 -1.41
CA GLN A 298 -0.61 39.73 -2.31
C GLN A 298 0.71 40.36 -1.84
N VAL A 299 0.79 40.69 -0.56
CA VAL A 299 1.97 41.29 0.08
C VAL A 299 2.14 40.69 1.47
N ILE A 300 3.35 40.22 1.75
CA ILE A 300 3.84 40.01 3.11
C ILE A 300 4.81 41.14 3.39
N SER A 301 4.46 41.97 4.37
CA SER A 301 5.31 43.04 4.89
C SER A 301 5.73 42.69 6.31
N VAL A 302 7.03 42.65 6.55
CA VAL A 302 7.62 42.44 7.87
C VAL A 302 8.43 43.69 8.19
N SER A 303 8.09 44.35 9.28
CA SER A 303 8.76 45.56 9.75
C SER A 303 9.17 45.39 11.20
N GLU A 304 10.41 45.75 11.51
CA GLU A 304 10.94 45.75 12.88
C GLU A 304 10.96 47.19 13.40
N ILE A 305 10.36 47.40 14.56
CA ILE A 305 10.38 48.64 15.32
C ILE A 305 11.22 48.35 16.57
N VAL A 306 12.44 48.86 16.61
CA VAL A 306 13.27 48.78 17.82
C VAL A 306 12.62 49.68 18.88
N LEU A 307 12.19 49.09 19.99
CA LEU A 307 11.56 49.79 21.11
C LEU A 307 12.60 50.21 22.16
N ASP A 308 13.63 49.38 22.33
CA ASP A 308 14.76 49.55 23.24
C ASP A 308 15.97 48.74 22.71
N GLU A 309 17.17 48.90 23.25
CA GLU A 309 18.37 48.16 22.83
C GLU A 309 18.15 46.63 22.88
N GLN A 310 17.38 46.17 23.87
CA GLN A 310 17.07 44.75 24.10
C GLN A 310 15.69 44.30 23.59
N ILE A 311 14.80 45.21 23.17
CA ILE A 311 13.40 44.89 22.81
C ILE A 311 13.03 45.47 21.44
N SER A 312 12.52 44.63 20.56
CA SER A 312 11.95 45.03 19.26
C SER A 312 10.52 44.51 19.10
N ALA A 313 9.65 45.28 18.46
CA ALA A 313 8.36 44.81 17.97
C ALA A 313 8.48 44.45 16.48
N VAL A 314 8.09 43.24 16.09
CA VAL A 314 7.96 42.88 14.67
C VAL A 314 6.49 42.95 14.29
N ASN A 315 6.15 43.92 13.46
CA ASN A 315 4.84 44.02 12.84
C ASN A 315 4.85 43.30 11.48
N ILE A 316 4.11 42.21 11.40
CA ILE A 316 3.88 41.41 10.21
C ILE A 316 2.47 41.74 9.71
N SER A 317 2.35 42.36 8.54
CA SER A 317 1.06 42.49 7.85
C SER A 317 1.05 41.61 6.61
N ILE A 318 0.08 40.70 6.57
CA ILE A 318 -0.20 39.82 5.44
C ILE A 318 -1.52 40.26 4.82
N LYS A 319 -1.48 40.68 3.56
CA LYS A 319 -2.68 41.05 2.81
C LYS A 319 -3.01 40.00 1.78
N SER A 320 -4.24 39.48 1.83
CA SER A 320 -4.82 38.64 0.78
C SER A 320 -4.95 39.44 -0.52
N PRO A 321 -4.87 38.78 -1.69
CA PRO A 321 -5.20 39.43 -2.96
C PRO A 321 -6.70 39.73 -3.03
N LYS A 322 -7.06 40.74 -3.83
CA LYS A 322 -8.46 41.01 -4.12
C LYS A 322 -9.05 39.84 -4.92
N MET A 323 -9.93 39.08 -4.26
CA MET A 323 -10.66 37.95 -4.83
C MET A 323 -12.07 38.39 -5.24
N PHE A 324 -12.65 37.71 -6.22
CA PHE A 324 -14.04 37.91 -6.64
C PHE A 324 -14.75 36.57 -6.79
N TYR A 325 -16.02 36.51 -6.39
CA TYR A 325 -16.90 35.39 -6.72
C TYR A 325 -17.30 35.48 -8.20
N LEU A 326 -17.04 34.43 -8.97
CA LEU A 326 -17.44 34.36 -10.37
C LEU A 326 -18.94 34.04 -10.47
N ASP A 327 -19.75 35.08 -10.63
CA ASP A 327 -21.21 34.96 -10.77
C ASP A 327 -21.59 34.37 -12.14
N ARG A 328 -20.82 34.67 -13.19
CA ARG A 328 -21.06 34.21 -14.57
C ARG A 328 -19.81 34.34 -15.44
N PHE A 329 -19.54 33.32 -16.24
CA PHE A 329 -18.57 33.34 -17.33
C PHE A 329 -19.30 33.01 -18.63
N ARG A 330 -19.08 33.73 -19.72
CA ARG A 330 -19.69 33.42 -21.02
C ARG A 330 -18.72 33.63 -22.16
N ILE A 331 -18.89 32.84 -23.22
CA ILE A 331 -18.06 32.86 -24.42
C ILE A 331 -18.99 33.07 -25.63
N GLU A 332 -19.13 34.31 -26.05
CA GLU A 332 -20.01 34.71 -27.17
C GLU A 332 -19.23 34.66 -28.49
N GLY A 333 -19.88 34.23 -29.57
CA GLY A 333 -19.25 34.05 -30.89
C GLY A 333 -18.80 32.62 -31.21
N LEU A 334 -19.00 31.67 -30.29
CA LEU A 334 -18.93 30.24 -30.58
C LEU A 334 -20.03 29.84 -31.57
N LYS A 335 -19.70 28.91 -32.48
CA LYS A 335 -20.56 28.38 -33.54
C LYS A 335 -20.55 26.85 -33.59
N ARG A 336 -19.42 26.23 -33.26
CA ARG A 336 -19.17 24.77 -33.38
C ARG A 336 -18.59 24.17 -32.10
N LEU A 337 -17.93 24.94 -31.24
CA LEU A 337 -17.45 24.51 -29.93
C LEU A 337 -18.53 24.71 -28.85
N ASP A 338 -18.56 23.82 -27.86
CA ASP A 338 -19.46 23.93 -26.72
C ASP A 338 -18.79 24.73 -25.57
N GLU A 339 -19.48 25.76 -25.07
CA GLU A 339 -19.00 26.59 -23.95
C GLU A 339 -18.74 25.76 -22.68
N SER A 340 -19.53 24.72 -22.44
CA SER A 340 -19.43 23.87 -21.24
C SER A 340 -18.20 22.96 -21.27
N ASP A 341 -17.82 22.42 -22.43
CA ASP A 341 -16.58 21.65 -22.59
C ASP A 341 -15.34 22.54 -22.41
N ILE A 342 -15.37 23.77 -22.93
CA ILE A 342 -14.32 24.77 -22.70
C ILE A 342 -14.17 25.06 -21.20
N LYS A 343 -15.26 25.39 -20.51
CA LYS A 343 -15.27 25.66 -19.06
C LYS A 343 -14.72 24.49 -18.25
N LYS A 344 -15.11 23.27 -18.60
CA LYS A 344 -14.67 22.02 -17.97
C LYS A 344 -13.17 21.75 -18.19
N TYR A 345 -12.65 21.98 -19.39
CA TYR A 345 -11.21 21.87 -19.68
C TYR A 345 -10.37 22.87 -18.87
N ILE A 346 -10.86 24.11 -18.77
CA ILE A 346 -10.19 25.19 -18.04
C ILE A 346 -10.20 24.95 -16.52
N GLY A 347 -11.26 24.32 -16.00
CA GLY A 347 -11.47 24.04 -14.58
C GLY A 347 -12.18 25.17 -13.83
N ILE A 348 -13.02 25.94 -14.52
CA ILE A 348 -13.70 27.12 -13.96
C ILE A 348 -15.10 26.77 -13.42
N ASN A 349 -15.44 27.28 -12.23
CA ASN A 349 -16.75 27.08 -11.60
C ASN A 349 -17.45 28.42 -11.39
N GLU A 350 -18.73 28.46 -11.74
CA GLU A 350 -19.60 29.60 -11.47
C GLU A 350 -20.42 29.39 -10.19
N LYS A 351 -20.91 30.49 -9.62
CA LYS A 351 -21.81 30.49 -8.48
C LYS A 351 -23.14 29.81 -8.80
N ASN A 352 -23.32 28.60 -8.26
CA ASN A 352 -24.51 27.77 -8.39
C ASN A 352 -24.87 27.07 -7.05
N ILE A 353 -25.96 26.29 -7.04
CA ILE A 353 -26.48 25.55 -5.87
C ILE A 353 -25.44 24.55 -5.29
N ILE A 354 -24.51 24.03 -6.10
CA ILE A 354 -23.46 23.11 -5.63
C ILE A 354 -22.34 23.90 -4.94
N THR A 355 -21.92 25.03 -5.51
CA THR A 355 -20.91 25.92 -4.88
C THR A 355 -21.44 26.66 -3.64
N PHE A 356 -22.76 26.73 -3.43
CA PHE A 356 -23.35 27.30 -2.20
C PHE A 356 -22.82 26.60 -0.93
N PHE A 357 -22.61 25.29 -0.98
CA PHE A 357 -22.07 24.51 0.15
C PHE A 357 -20.54 24.62 0.30
N ASN A 358 -19.83 25.19 -0.69
CA ASN A 358 -18.39 25.42 -0.59
C ASN A 358 -17.96 26.64 -1.46
N PRO A 359 -18.22 27.88 -1.00
CA PRO A 359 -18.11 29.09 -1.84
C PRO A 359 -16.72 29.33 -2.42
N ARG A 360 -15.66 28.84 -1.74
CA ARG A 360 -14.25 28.92 -2.18
C ARG A 360 -14.04 28.38 -3.59
N HIS A 361 -14.86 27.45 -4.07
CA HIS A 361 -14.71 26.86 -5.41
C HIS A 361 -15.03 27.81 -6.57
N ALA A 362 -15.75 28.92 -6.33
CA ALA A 362 -16.06 29.96 -7.31
C ALA A 362 -15.32 31.29 -7.03
N LEU A 363 -14.34 31.28 -6.11
CA LEU A 363 -13.62 32.47 -5.67
C LEU A 363 -12.26 32.55 -6.37
N TYR A 364 -12.03 33.59 -7.18
CA TYR A 364 -10.85 33.70 -8.04
C TYR A 364 -10.18 35.09 -7.98
N GLN A 365 -8.87 35.12 -8.21
CA GLN A 365 -8.13 36.34 -8.53
C GLN A 365 -8.37 36.75 -9.99
N GLU A 366 -8.33 38.04 -10.29
CA GLU A 366 -8.38 38.52 -11.68
C GLU A 366 -7.31 37.87 -12.57
N LYS A 367 -6.07 37.73 -12.07
CA LYS A 367 -4.96 37.09 -12.80
C LYS A 367 -5.22 35.61 -13.12
N GLN A 368 -5.97 34.90 -12.27
CA GLN A 368 -6.37 33.51 -12.54
C GLN A 368 -7.41 33.46 -13.66
N ILE A 369 -8.37 34.39 -13.68
CA ILE A 369 -9.32 34.55 -14.77
C ILE A 369 -8.60 34.83 -16.10
N ASP A 370 -7.55 35.63 -16.13
CA ASP A 370 -6.77 35.87 -17.35
C ASP A 370 -6.05 34.59 -17.84
N THR A 371 -5.51 33.77 -16.93
CA THR A 371 -4.96 32.44 -17.29
C THR A 371 -6.03 31.45 -17.75
N PHE A 372 -7.26 31.56 -17.24
CA PHE A 372 -8.39 30.79 -17.74
C PHE A 372 -8.81 31.22 -19.15
N ILE A 373 -8.80 32.52 -19.43
CA ILE A 373 -9.10 33.06 -20.76
C ILE A 373 -8.04 32.62 -21.78
N SER A 374 -6.74 32.64 -21.44
CA SER A 374 -5.70 32.13 -22.36
C SER A 374 -5.83 30.64 -22.66
N ARG A 375 -6.35 29.84 -21.71
CA ARG A 375 -6.64 28.40 -21.92
C ARG A 375 -7.82 28.13 -22.86
N ILE A 376 -8.72 29.09 -23.11
CA ILE A 376 -9.77 28.95 -24.15
C ILE A 376 -9.10 28.72 -25.52
N TYR A 377 -8.06 29.50 -25.82
CA TYR A 377 -7.30 29.41 -27.07
C TYR A 377 -6.56 28.07 -27.19
N GLU A 378 -5.97 27.57 -26.11
CA GLU A 378 -5.32 26.25 -26.08
C GLU A 378 -6.31 25.12 -26.39
N PHE A 379 -7.49 25.14 -25.75
CA PHE A 379 -8.56 24.18 -26.03
C PHE A 379 -9.04 24.24 -27.48
N ALA A 380 -9.32 25.43 -28.00
CA ALA A 380 -9.79 25.61 -29.37
C ALA A 380 -8.78 25.06 -30.40
N ARG A 381 -7.48 25.35 -30.23
CA ARG A 381 -6.42 24.76 -31.06
C ARG A 381 -6.31 23.25 -30.90
N SER A 382 -6.49 22.72 -29.69
CA SER A 382 -6.51 21.26 -29.47
C SER A 382 -7.64 20.56 -30.24
N LYS A 383 -8.77 21.25 -30.45
CA LYS A 383 -9.90 20.78 -31.28
C LYS A 383 -9.82 21.26 -32.73
N GLY A 384 -8.67 21.75 -33.18
CA GLY A 384 -8.41 22.04 -34.60
C GLY A 384 -8.75 23.46 -35.07
N PHE A 385 -9.11 24.38 -34.18
CA PHE A 385 -9.42 25.77 -34.55
C PHE A 385 -8.16 26.62 -34.45
N PHE A 386 -7.33 26.59 -35.50
CA PHE A 386 -6.00 27.24 -35.49
C PHE A 386 -6.06 28.75 -35.73
N ASP A 387 -7.05 29.23 -36.48
CA ASP A 387 -7.34 30.66 -36.68
C ASP A 387 -8.23 31.25 -35.55
N PHE A 388 -8.46 30.53 -34.45
CA PHE A 388 -9.28 30.99 -33.31
C PHE A 388 -8.70 32.27 -32.70
N LYS A 389 -9.55 33.26 -32.43
CA LYS A 389 -9.16 34.53 -31.81
C LYS A 389 -10.08 34.90 -30.66
N ILE A 390 -9.50 35.56 -29.66
CA ILE A 390 -10.26 36.30 -28.65
C ILE A 390 -10.29 37.75 -29.13
N ILE A 391 -11.49 38.25 -29.42
CA ILE A 391 -11.72 39.59 -30.00
C ILE A 391 -11.71 40.64 -28.88
N ASP A 392 -12.44 40.38 -27.80
CA ASP A 392 -12.66 41.29 -26.68
C ASP A 392 -12.94 40.49 -25.39
N VAL A 393 -12.64 41.08 -24.24
CA VAL A 393 -12.86 40.51 -22.91
C VAL A 393 -13.46 41.59 -22.00
N GLN A 394 -14.75 41.47 -21.71
CA GLN A 394 -15.45 42.39 -20.83
C GLN A 394 -15.57 41.80 -19.43
N LYS A 395 -14.84 42.39 -18.48
CA LYS A 395 -14.95 42.10 -17.04
C LYS A 395 -15.85 43.13 -16.37
N LYS A 396 -16.94 42.68 -15.72
CA LYS A 396 -17.82 43.53 -14.91
C LYS A 396 -17.65 43.16 -13.44
N PHE A 397 -17.15 44.11 -12.65
CA PHE A 397 -16.97 43.96 -11.22
C PHE A 397 -18.15 44.57 -10.46
N SER A 398 -18.70 43.80 -9.52
CA SER A 398 -19.56 44.26 -8.42
C SER A 398 -18.79 44.08 -7.10
N LEU A 399 -19.31 44.59 -5.98
CA LEU A 399 -18.64 44.68 -4.66
C LEU A 399 -17.63 43.54 -4.40
N ASP A 400 -18.12 42.29 -4.37
CA ASP A 400 -17.31 41.07 -4.18
C ASP A 400 -17.45 40.06 -5.33
N SER A 401 -18.01 40.46 -6.48
CA SER A 401 -18.30 39.52 -7.58
C SER A 401 -17.85 40.00 -8.96
N LEU A 402 -17.62 39.04 -9.84
CA LEU A 402 -17.11 39.23 -11.18
C LEU A 402 -18.00 38.49 -12.18
N SER A 403 -18.41 39.17 -13.23
CA SER A 403 -18.97 38.58 -14.45
C SER A 403 -18.01 38.79 -15.61
N VAL A 404 -17.71 37.73 -16.36
CA VAL A 404 -16.79 37.75 -17.49
C VAL A 404 -17.53 37.38 -18.77
N LEU A 405 -17.36 38.20 -19.81
CA LEU A 405 -17.88 37.96 -21.15
C LEU A 405 -16.71 38.01 -22.14
N VAL A 406 -16.38 36.85 -22.72
CA VAL A 406 -15.31 36.70 -23.70
C VAL A 406 -15.94 36.65 -25.09
N PHE A 407 -15.56 37.55 -25.98
CA PHE A 407 -15.97 37.52 -27.38
C PHE A 407 -14.90 36.83 -28.20
N VAL A 408 -15.29 35.83 -29.01
CA VAL A 408 -14.35 35.01 -29.78
C VAL A 408 -14.78 34.88 -31.24
N GLU A 409 -13.78 34.70 -32.10
CA GLU A 409 -13.95 34.26 -33.48
C GLU A 409 -13.37 32.84 -33.59
N GLU A 410 -14.21 31.82 -33.80
CA GLU A 410 -13.71 30.44 -33.89
C GLU A 410 -12.75 30.20 -35.05
N GLY A 411 -12.93 30.91 -36.16
CA GLY A 411 -12.33 30.55 -37.44
C GLY A 411 -12.90 29.23 -37.99
N ASP A 412 -12.13 28.56 -38.85
CA ASP A 412 -12.48 27.25 -39.36
C ASP A 412 -11.71 26.13 -38.69
N ARG A 413 -12.36 24.96 -38.62
CA ARG A 413 -11.81 23.75 -38.00
C ARG A 413 -10.97 23.00 -39.03
N ALA A 414 -9.72 22.72 -38.68
CA ALA A 414 -8.83 21.88 -39.47
C ALA A 414 -9.35 20.43 -39.54
N VAL A 415 -9.01 19.78 -40.65
CA VAL A 415 -9.40 18.42 -41.00
C VAL A 415 -8.13 17.62 -41.25
N ILE A 416 -8.04 16.44 -40.64
CA ILE A 416 -7.03 15.43 -40.94
C ILE A 416 -7.45 14.79 -42.27
N ASP A 417 -6.64 15.02 -43.31
CA ASP A 417 -6.90 14.60 -44.70
C ASP A 417 -6.48 13.14 -44.92
N SER A 418 -5.29 12.78 -44.43
CA SER A 418 -4.82 11.39 -44.36
C SER A 418 -4.07 11.08 -43.07
N ILE A 419 -4.03 9.80 -42.72
CA ILE A 419 -3.18 9.25 -41.66
C ILE A 419 -2.28 8.19 -42.30
N SER A 420 -0.97 8.32 -42.09
CA SER A 420 0.04 7.36 -42.53
C SER A 420 0.78 6.75 -41.34
N PHE A 421 1.42 5.61 -41.59
CA PHE A 421 2.22 4.88 -40.60
C PHE A 421 3.56 4.56 -41.24
N GLU A 422 4.61 5.18 -40.72
CA GLU A 422 5.96 5.09 -41.26
C GLU A 422 6.86 4.28 -40.32
N ASN A 423 7.75 3.49 -40.93
CA ASN A 423 8.75 2.67 -40.23
C ASN A 423 8.23 1.60 -39.25
N PHE A 424 6.92 1.37 -39.10
CA PHE A 424 6.40 0.29 -38.25
C PHE A 424 6.86 -1.12 -38.69
N PRO A 425 6.97 -2.08 -37.75
CA PRO A 425 7.12 -3.50 -38.06
C PRO A 425 5.88 -4.02 -38.81
N GLU A 426 6.06 -4.91 -39.80
CA GLU A 426 4.95 -5.39 -40.65
C GLU A 426 3.76 -5.95 -39.86
N ASP A 427 4.02 -6.68 -38.79
CA ASP A 427 2.97 -7.35 -38.01
C ASP A 427 2.19 -6.38 -37.12
N VAL A 428 2.79 -5.24 -36.77
CA VAL A 428 2.07 -4.10 -36.19
C VAL A 428 1.20 -3.48 -37.29
N SER A 429 1.77 -3.17 -38.46
CA SER A 429 1.03 -2.55 -39.59
C SER A 429 -0.18 -3.36 -40.06
N LYS A 430 -0.13 -4.70 -39.97
CA LYS A 430 -1.26 -5.60 -40.25
C LYS A 430 -2.39 -5.55 -39.20
N LYS A 431 -2.08 -5.13 -37.96
CA LYS A 431 -3.03 -4.99 -36.84
C LYS A 431 -3.59 -3.56 -36.67
N LEU A 432 -2.90 -2.53 -37.18
CA LEU A 432 -3.32 -1.15 -37.01
C LEU A 432 -4.56 -0.84 -37.87
N GLU A 433 -5.69 -0.62 -37.22
CA GLU A 433 -6.89 -0.10 -37.88
C GLU A 433 -6.70 1.39 -38.20
N ILE A 434 -6.49 1.71 -39.48
CA ILE A 434 -6.36 3.09 -39.95
C ILE A 434 -7.71 3.82 -39.75
N PRO A 435 -7.77 4.93 -39.00
CA PRO A 435 -8.99 5.70 -38.83
C PRO A 435 -9.49 6.24 -40.17
N LYS A 436 -10.81 6.19 -40.41
CA LYS A 436 -11.39 6.66 -41.67
C LYS A 436 -11.24 8.18 -41.80
N THR A 437 -10.37 8.63 -42.71
CA THR A 437 -10.22 10.02 -43.10
C THR A 437 -11.12 10.37 -44.31
N PRO A 438 -11.44 11.65 -44.54
CA PRO A 438 -11.13 12.81 -43.71
C PRO A 438 -12.03 12.97 -42.47
N PHE A 439 -11.46 13.45 -41.37
CA PHE A 439 -12.21 13.81 -40.15
C PHE A 439 -11.59 15.02 -39.44
N PHE A 440 -12.34 15.68 -38.55
CA PHE A 440 -11.86 16.90 -37.88
C PHE A 440 -10.67 16.64 -36.94
N TYR A 441 -9.69 17.54 -36.96
CA TYR A 441 -8.53 17.48 -36.06
C TYR A 441 -8.98 17.50 -34.58
N ASP A 442 -8.38 16.60 -33.80
CA ASP A 442 -8.47 16.56 -32.35
C ASP A 442 -7.17 15.99 -31.76
N ARG A 443 -6.42 16.82 -31.04
CA ARG A 443 -5.15 16.44 -30.41
C ARG A 443 -5.32 15.36 -29.34
N GLU A 444 -6.47 15.32 -28.67
CA GLU A 444 -6.77 14.31 -27.66
C GLU A 444 -6.96 12.94 -28.32
N PHE A 445 -7.63 12.90 -29.47
CA PHE A 445 -7.71 11.70 -30.31
C PHE A 445 -6.30 11.24 -30.74
N LEU A 446 -5.47 12.14 -31.30
CA LEU A 446 -4.12 11.79 -31.76
C LEU A 446 -3.24 11.23 -30.62
N LYS A 447 -3.34 11.81 -29.42
CA LYS A 447 -2.61 11.34 -28.24
C LYS A 447 -3.08 9.96 -27.77
N ASN A 448 -4.39 9.75 -27.69
CA ASN A 448 -4.94 8.46 -27.28
C ASN A 448 -4.60 7.38 -28.31
N PHE A 449 -4.72 7.70 -29.60
CA PHE A 449 -4.37 6.79 -30.69
C PHE A 449 -2.88 6.46 -30.73
N LYS A 450 -1.97 7.43 -30.46
CA LYS A 450 -0.54 7.15 -30.20
C LYS A 450 -0.37 6.11 -29.08
N SER A 451 -1.07 6.28 -27.96
CA SER A 451 -1.00 5.34 -26.83
C SER A 451 -1.52 3.94 -27.19
N ASP A 452 -2.56 3.84 -28.03
CA ASP A 452 -3.09 2.57 -28.52
C ASP A 452 -2.10 1.88 -29.47
N ILE A 453 -1.47 2.63 -30.39
CA ILE A 453 -0.40 2.15 -31.27
C ILE A 453 0.78 1.63 -30.44
N GLU A 454 1.25 2.41 -29.45
CA GLU A 454 2.34 2.00 -28.55
C GLU A 454 1.98 0.73 -27.76
N MET A 455 0.74 0.60 -27.27
CA MET A 455 0.28 -0.61 -26.59
C MET A 455 0.30 -1.84 -27.52
N ILE A 456 -0.10 -1.69 -28.80
CA ILE A 456 -0.01 -2.76 -29.80
C ILE A 456 1.46 -3.09 -30.11
N SER A 457 2.31 -2.08 -30.34
CA SER A 457 3.73 -2.27 -30.67
C SER A 457 4.52 -3.00 -29.57
N ARG A 458 4.16 -2.83 -28.29
CA ARG A 458 4.75 -3.57 -27.15
C ARG A 458 4.55 -5.09 -27.23
N GLU A 459 3.66 -5.61 -28.08
CA GLU A 459 3.53 -7.05 -28.34
C GLU A 459 4.60 -7.59 -29.30
N TYR A 460 5.43 -6.74 -29.93
CA TYR A 460 6.27 -7.10 -31.08
C TYR A 460 7.76 -6.75 -30.95
N THR A 461 8.17 -6.07 -29.89
CA THR A 461 9.56 -5.70 -29.62
C THR A 461 9.95 -6.04 -28.18
N SER A 462 11.18 -6.50 -27.99
CA SER A 462 11.85 -6.62 -26.67
C SER A 462 12.50 -5.32 -26.23
N GLU A 463 12.83 -4.44 -27.18
CA GLU A 463 13.54 -3.18 -26.96
C GLU A 463 12.60 -1.97 -26.89
N ASN A 464 13.05 -0.93 -26.18
CA ASN A 464 12.34 0.35 -26.10
C ASN A 464 12.21 1.01 -27.47
N PHE A 465 11.08 1.66 -27.69
CA PHE A 465 10.76 2.41 -28.91
C PHE A 465 9.93 3.64 -28.56
N GLU A 466 9.83 4.57 -29.49
CA GLU A 466 8.93 5.72 -29.43
C GLU A 466 8.09 5.82 -30.73
N VAL A 467 6.87 6.32 -30.61
CA VAL A 467 6.03 6.69 -31.76
C VAL A 467 5.93 8.21 -31.84
N GLU A 468 6.60 8.84 -32.79
CA GLU A 468 6.45 10.29 -33.01
C GLU A 468 5.24 10.60 -33.89
N ILE A 469 4.71 11.82 -33.76
CA ILE A 469 3.60 12.34 -34.56
C ILE A 469 4.11 13.56 -35.33
N TYR A 470 4.11 13.48 -36.66
CA TYR A 470 4.42 14.58 -37.55
C TYR A 470 3.13 15.12 -38.19
N GLU A 471 2.99 16.45 -38.22
CA GLU A 471 1.85 17.15 -38.83
C GLU A 471 2.34 17.88 -40.09
N ASP A 472 1.95 17.42 -41.29
CA ASP A 472 2.26 18.11 -42.55
C ASP A 472 1.06 18.95 -43.03
N TRP A 473 1.26 20.26 -43.06
CA TRP A 473 0.19 21.26 -43.24
C TRP A 473 0.06 21.68 -44.71
N LYS A 474 -0.62 20.86 -45.52
CA LYS A 474 -0.97 21.16 -46.94
C LYS A 474 -1.61 22.54 -47.12
N THR A 475 -2.51 22.91 -46.20
CA THR A 475 -3.12 24.25 -46.12
C THR A 475 -3.40 24.58 -44.65
N LYS A 476 -3.80 25.82 -44.33
CA LYS A 476 -4.26 26.17 -42.97
C LYS A 476 -5.41 25.31 -42.40
N LYS A 477 -6.09 24.51 -43.23
CA LYS A 477 -7.26 23.70 -42.84
C LYS A 477 -7.11 22.20 -43.12
N LEU A 478 -6.07 21.78 -43.83
CA LEU A 478 -5.84 20.39 -44.22
C LEU A 478 -4.46 19.97 -43.76
N VAL A 479 -4.41 18.93 -42.94
CA VAL A 479 -3.21 18.38 -42.33
C VAL A 479 -3.14 16.88 -42.60
N ASP A 480 -2.00 16.39 -43.04
CA ASP A 480 -1.66 14.96 -43.02
C ASP A 480 -0.96 14.63 -41.70
N ILE A 481 -1.24 13.46 -41.14
CA ILE A 481 -0.64 13.00 -39.89
C ILE A 481 0.17 11.73 -40.17
N SER A 482 1.49 11.83 -40.04
CA SER A 482 2.38 10.66 -40.04
C SER A 482 2.68 10.23 -38.62
N PHE A 483 2.31 8.99 -38.27
CA PHE A 483 2.87 8.31 -37.10
C PHE A 483 4.18 7.64 -37.52
N VAL A 484 5.26 7.86 -36.78
CA VAL A 484 6.60 7.34 -37.13
C VAL A 484 7.13 6.46 -35.99
N TYR A 485 7.42 5.19 -36.28
CA TYR A 485 8.04 4.28 -35.33
C TYR A 485 9.56 4.45 -35.28
N ILE A 486 10.09 4.73 -34.09
CA ILE A 486 11.52 4.91 -33.82
C ILE A 486 11.97 3.85 -32.80
N GLY A 487 12.67 2.81 -33.25
CA GLY A 487 13.17 1.73 -32.41
C GLY A 487 13.62 0.51 -33.23
N GLU A 488 14.13 -0.53 -32.58
CA GLU A 488 14.33 -1.82 -33.24
C GLU A 488 12.98 -2.49 -33.56
N LYS A 489 12.95 -3.29 -34.63
CA LYS A 489 11.71 -3.86 -35.20
C LYS A 489 11.56 -5.37 -34.99
N ARG A 490 12.29 -5.95 -34.02
CA ARG A 490 12.35 -7.40 -33.79
C ARG A 490 12.27 -7.70 -32.30
N ALA A 491 11.67 -8.84 -32.00
CA ALA A 491 11.67 -9.43 -30.67
C ALA A 491 12.68 -10.59 -30.62
N ASP A 492 13.31 -10.78 -29.46
CA ASP A 492 14.25 -11.88 -29.22
C ASP A 492 13.52 -13.17 -28.80
N LEU A 493 14.18 -14.32 -28.97
CA LEU A 493 13.76 -15.60 -28.38
C LEU A 493 14.46 -15.84 -27.05
N THR A 494 13.71 -16.30 -26.05
CA THR A 494 14.24 -16.70 -24.75
C THR A 494 15.09 -17.96 -24.89
N LYS A 495 16.39 -17.90 -24.61
CA LYS A 495 17.28 -19.08 -24.65
C LYS A 495 17.73 -19.55 -23.28
N TYR A 496 17.94 -18.62 -22.35
CA TYR A 496 18.37 -18.91 -20.99
C TYR A 496 17.64 -17.99 -20.02
N PHE A 497 17.34 -18.49 -18.82
CA PHE A 497 16.75 -17.72 -17.73
C PHE A 497 17.64 -17.79 -16.49
N PHE A 498 18.21 -16.66 -16.10
CA PHE A 498 19.01 -16.50 -14.89
C PHE A 498 18.26 -15.60 -13.91
N ALA A 499 18.25 -15.98 -12.63
CA ALA A 499 17.65 -15.18 -11.56
C ALA A 499 18.67 -15.03 -10.41
N ASP A 500 18.97 -13.78 -10.06
CA ASP A 500 19.73 -13.38 -8.89
C ASP A 500 18.75 -12.93 -7.81
N SER A 501 18.51 -13.82 -6.84
CA SER A 501 17.52 -13.71 -5.76
C SER A 501 17.74 -14.87 -4.79
N ARG A 502 17.34 -14.71 -3.51
CA ARG A 502 17.30 -15.83 -2.55
C ARG A 502 16.11 -16.76 -2.78
N THR A 503 15.11 -16.29 -3.53
CA THR A 503 13.89 -17.00 -3.88
C THR A 503 14.15 -18.10 -4.90
N ASP A 504 13.56 -19.27 -4.68
CA ASP A 504 13.70 -20.46 -5.51
C ASP A 504 13.57 -20.13 -7.01
N HIS A 505 14.61 -20.46 -7.76
CA HIS A 505 14.70 -20.21 -9.20
C HIS A 505 13.54 -20.85 -9.97
N THR A 506 13.08 -22.03 -9.53
CA THR A 506 11.95 -22.73 -10.15
C THR A 506 10.65 -21.95 -9.97
N PHE A 507 10.40 -21.39 -8.78
CA PHE A 507 9.27 -20.49 -8.52
C PHE A 507 9.36 -19.22 -9.36
N LEU A 508 10.53 -18.57 -9.42
CA LEU A 508 10.73 -17.36 -10.22
C LEU A 508 10.48 -17.59 -11.71
N LYS A 509 11.01 -18.68 -12.27
CA LYS A 509 10.77 -19.09 -13.67
C LYS A 509 9.28 -19.30 -13.96
N ASN A 510 8.53 -19.88 -13.02
CA ASN A 510 7.07 -20.04 -13.13
C ASN A 510 6.28 -18.72 -12.98
N MET A 511 6.86 -17.69 -12.37
CA MET A 511 6.21 -16.39 -12.13
C MET A 511 6.45 -15.39 -13.27
N VAL A 512 7.62 -15.44 -13.91
CA VAL A 512 7.96 -14.66 -15.12
C VAL A 512 7.13 -15.10 -16.34
N ASP A 513 6.61 -16.32 -16.33
CA ASP A 513 5.66 -16.83 -17.34
C ASP A 513 6.23 -16.98 -18.77
N LEU A 514 7.56 -16.97 -18.92
CA LEU A 514 8.32 -17.20 -20.16
C LEU A 514 9.11 -18.52 -20.09
N LYS A 515 9.12 -19.27 -21.19
CA LYS A 515 9.89 -20.50 -21.40
C LYS A 515 10.98 -20.31 -22.45
N GLU A 516 11.91 -21.26 -22.49
CA GLU A 516 12.86 -21.39 -23.59
C GLU A 516 12.11 -21.59 -24.93
N GLY A 517 12.45 -20.78 -25.93
CA GLY A 517 11.74 -20.65 -27.21
C GLY A 517 10.62 -19.61 -27.25
N ASP A 518 10.18 -19.04 -26.11
CA ASP A 518 9.14 -18.01 -26.11
C ASP A 518 9.72 -16.64 -26.53
N ILE A 519 8.92 -15.88 -27.29
CA ILE A 519 9.25 -14.53 -27.76
C ILE A 519 9.24 -13.54 -26.58
N ILE A 520 10.36 -12.85 -26.37
CA ILE A 520 10.53 -11.77 -25.39
C ILE A 520 9.91 -10.49 -25.96
N THR A 521 8.95 -9.92 -25.24
CA THR A 521 8.29 -8.67 -25.62
C THR A 521 8.17 -7.75 -24.41
N LEU A 522 8.14 -6.44 -24.62
CA LEU A 522 7.92 -5.47 -23.54
C LEU A 522 6.64 -5.79 -22.75
N ASN A 523 5.56 -6.17 -23.44
CA ASN A 523 4.30 -6.59 -22.81
C ASN A 523 4.46 -7.83 -21.89
N ASN A 524 5.31 -8.80 -22.27
CA ASN A 524 5.57 -9.97 -21.44
C ASN A 524 6.50 -9.66 -20.26
N ILE A 525 7.49 -8.78 -20.46
CA ILE A 525 8.37 -8.29 -19.37
C ILE A 525 7.55 -7.48 -18.35
N GLU A 526 6.65 -6.61 -18.79
CA GLU A 526 5.77 -5.80 -17.95
C GLU A 526 4.82 -6.69 -17.13
N LYS A 527 4.21 -7.72 -17.73
CA LYS A 527 3.44 -8.75 -17.00
C LYS A 527 4.28 -9.54 -15.99
N ALA A 528 5.52 -9.88 -16.32
CA ALA A 528 6.43 -10.58 -15.40
C ALA A 528 6.80 -9.71 -14.19
N TYR A 529 7.03 -8.42 -14.42
CA TYR A 529 7.26 -7.41 -13.39
C TYR A 529 6.04 -7.24 -12.47
N ASP A 530 4.85 -7.07 -13.05
CA ASP A 530 3.57 -6.97 -12.31
C ASP A 530 3.29 -8.23 -11.48
N ASN A 531 3.54 -9.42 -12.03
CA ASN A 531 3.44 -10.69 -11.32
C ASN A 531 4.36 -10.70 -10.08
N LEU A 532 5.65 -10.38 -10.25
CA LEU A 532 6.66 -10.43 -9.18
C LEU A 532 6.45 -9.35 -8.11
N ASN A 533 5.99 -8.15 -8.47
CA ASN A 533 5.63 -7.12 -7.51
C ASN A 533 4.31 -7.44 -6.79
N GLY A 534 3.33 -8.01 -7.48
CA GLY A 534 2.00 -8.33 -6.94
C GLY A 534 2.02 -9.31 -5.77
N ILE A 535 3.06 -10.15 -5.65
CA ILE A 535 3.25 -11.09 -4.53
C ILE A 535 3.92 -10.48 -3.30
N LYS A 536 4.49 -9.27 -3.41
CA LYS A 536 5.17 -8.54 -2.33
C LYS A 536 6.31 -9.31 -1.65
N TYR A 537 7.12 -10.02 -2.43
CA TYR A 537 8.31 -10.69 -1.91
C TYR A 537 9.55 -9.81 -1.99
N PHE A 538 9.56 -8.82 -2.89
CA PHE A 538 10.73 -8.04 -3.27
C PHE A 538 10.49 -6.55 -3.05
N ASP A 539 11.50 -5.84 -2.55
CA ASP A 539 11.50 -4.37 -2.50
C ASP A 539 11.90 -3.76 -3.85
N SER A 540 12.63 -4.51 -4.68
CA SER A 540 12.92 -4.15 -6.07
C SER A 540 13.07 -5.38 -6.96
N VAL A 541 12.61 -5.24 -8.21
CA VAL A 541 12.65 -6.23 -9.28
C VAL A 541 13.18 -5.55 -10.54
N ASN A 542 14.09 -6.20 -11.24
CA ASN A 542 14.66 -5.72 -12.50
C ASN A 542 14.77 -6.89 -13.48
N ILE A 543 14.17 -6.78 -14.65
CA ILE A 543 14.21 -7.80 -15.70
C ILE A 543 14.89 -7.18 -16.92
N LYS A 544 15.95 -7.83 -17.41
CA LYS A 544 16.68 -7.42 -18.61
C LYS A 544 16.92 -8.60 -19.53
N SER A 545 16.83 -8.37 -20.83
CA SER A 545 17.32 -9.28 -21.88
C SER A 545 18.73 -8.86 -22.31
N TYR A 546 19.58 -9.85 -22.57
CA TYR A 546 20.90 -9.64 -23.18
C TYR A 546 21.08 -10.62 -24.36
N PRO A 547 21.40 -10.14 -25.58
CA PRO A 547 21.58 -11.02 -26.73
C PRO A 547 22.80 -11.91 -26.58
N VAL A 548 22.61 -13.21 -26.81
CA VAL A 548 23.63 -14.28 -26.74
C VAL A 548 24.26 -14.52 -28.12
N SER A 549 23.50 -14.33 -29.19
CA SER A 549 23.97 -14.45 -30.58
C SER A 549 23.43 -13.32 -31.46
N LEU A 550 24.34 -12.61 -32.13
CA LEU A 550 24.03 -11.62 -33.17
C LEU A 550 24.13 -12.19 -34.59
N ARG A 551 24.44 -13.49 -34.76
CA ARG A 551 24.76 -14.11 -36.06
C ARG A 551 23.67 -15.04 -36.62
N SER A 552 22.63 -15.30 -35.86
CA SER A 552 21.48 -16.13 -36.25
C SER A 552 20.33 -15.26 -36.80
N SER A 553 19.46 -15.84 -37.64
CA SER A 553 18.26 -15.18 -38.16
C SER A 553 17.26 -14.83 -37.04
N GLU A 554 17.24 -15.65 -36.00
CA GLU A 554 16.54 -15.44 -34.74
C GLU A 554 17.59 -14.99 -33.70
N ARG A 555 17.37 -13.85 -33.04
CA ARG A 555 18.23 -13.42 -31.93
C ARG A 555 17.84 -14.20 -30.68
N GLU A 556 18.77 -15.00 -30.17
CA GLU A 556 18.61 -15.69 -28.89
C GLU A 556 19.13 -14.79 -27.76
N SER A 557 18.32 -14.60 -26.71
CA SER A 557 18.64 -13.75 -25.56
C SER A 557 18.58 -14.49 -24.22
N LEU A 558 19.47 -14.09 -23.32
CA LEU A 558 19.52 -14.45 -21.91
C LEU A 558 18.63 -13.46 -21.15
N LEU A 559 17.58 -13.95 -20.50
CA LEU A 559 16.78 -13.15 -19.58
C LEU A 559 17.40 -13.20 -18.19
N VAL A 560 17.75 -12.04 -17.65
CA VAL A 560 18.30 -11.84 -16.31
C VAL A 560 17.26 -11.14 -15.44
N LEU A 561 16.80 -11.83 -14.41
CA LEU A 561 16.01 -11.29 -13.31
C LEU A 561 16.94 -10.98 -12.12
N GLY A 562 17.06 -9.72 -11.73
CA GLY A 562 17.59 -9.34 -10.42
C GLY A 562 16.45 -8.96 -9.50
N ALA A 563 16.31 -9.63 -8.35
CA ALA A 563 15.24 -9.35 -7.39
C ALA A 563 15.74 -9.43 -5.95
N TYR A 564 15.55 -8.35 -5.18
CA TYR A 564 16.01 -8.24 -3.81
C TYR A 564 14.84 -8.40 -2.84
N GLU A 565 14.90 -9.41 -1.96
CA GLU A 565 13.83 -9.69 -1.00
C GLU A 565 13.60 -8.53 -0.02
N GLY A 566 12.32 -8.20 0.16
CA GLY A 566 11.88 -7.13 1.05
C GLY A 566 11.47 -7.60 2.45
N LYS A 567 10.64 -6.80 3.11
CA LYS A 567 10.03 -7.17 4.41
C LYS A 567 9.00 -8.29 4.25
N LEU A 568 9.46 -9.53 4.41
CA LEU A 568 8.63 -10.74 4.32
C LEU A 568 7.74 -11.03 5.54
N ASN A 569 7.82 -10.23 6.61
CA ASN A 569 6.97 -10.35 7.79
C ASN A 569 6.03 -9.14 7.84
N GLU A 570 4.72 -9.37 7.96
CA GLU A 570 3.72 -8.32 8.14
C GLU A 570 2.91 -8.61 9.41
N LEU A 571 2.81 -7.65 10.33
CA LEU A 571 1.84 -7.70 11.42
C LEU A 571 0.73 -6.69 11.14
N GLY A 572 -0.50 -7.17 10.99
CA GLY A 572 -1.68 -6.35 10.73
C GLY A 572 -2.59 -6.25 11.96
N VAL A 573 -3.11 -5.06 12.22
CA VAL A 573 -4.23 -4.83 13.15
C VAL A 573 -5.37 -4.18 12.38
N SER A 574 -6.59 -4.67 12.53
CA SER A 574 -7.79 -4.02 12.00
C SER A 574 -8.90 -3.92 13.04
N GLY A 575 -9.84 -3.00 12.81
CA GLY A 575 -10.98 -2.78 13.68
C GLY A 575 -12.19 -2.25 12.92
N GLY A 576 -13.35 -2.24 13.55
CA GLY A 576 -14.53 -1.65 12.95
C GLY A 576 -15.77 -1.72 13.83
N LEU A 577 -16.84 -1.13 13.31
CA LEU A 577 -18.16 -1.09 13.93
C LEU A 577 -19.21 -1.34 12.86
N SER A 578 -20.31 -2.05 13.14
CA SER A 578 -21.44 -2.13 12.20
C SER A 578 -22.76 -2.44 12.90
N SER A 579 -23.86 -2.06 12.25
CA SER A 579 -25.23 -2.41 12.63
C SER A 579 -25.60 -3.88 12.37
N VAL A 580 -24.62 -4.74 12.07
CA VAL A 580 -24.79 -6.18 11.85
C VAL A 580 -23.92 -7.01 12.81
N GLU A 581 -22.63 -6.69 12.89
CA GLU A 581 -21.63 -7.48 13.61
C GLU A 581 -21.22 -6.81 14.94
N GLY A 582 -21.57 -5.54 15.17
CA GLY A 582 -21.18 -4.79 16.37
C GLY A 582 -19.74 -4.26 16.27
N ILE A 583 -19.06 -4.13 17.40
CA ILE A 583 -17.62 -3.80 17.46
C ILE A 583 -16.85 -5.04 17.01
N ARG A 584 -15.89 -4.90 16.09
CA ARG A 584 -15.03 -6.00 15.61
C ARG A 584 -13.56 -5.61 15.57
N GLY A 585 -12.68 -6.60 15.67
CA GLY A 585 -11.23 -6.44 15.55
C GLY A 585 -10.54 -7.70 15.01
N SER A 586 -9.40 -7.50 14.34
CA SER A 586 -8.52 -8.59 13.91
C SER A 586 -7.05 -8.33 14.23
N LEU A 587 -6.32 -9.41 14.46
CA LEU A 587 -4.86 -9.47 14.49
C LEU A 587 -4.43 -10.46 13.41
N ASP A 588 -3.62 -10.00 12.46
CA ASP A 588 -3.28 -10.71 11.23
C ASP A 588 -1.77 -10.77 11.03
N PHE A 589 -1.13 -11.88 11.41
CA PHE A 589 0.28 -12.13 11.11
C PHE A 589 0.43 -12.83 9.75
N THR A 590 1.32 -12.32 8.91
CA THR A 590 1.64 -12.93 7.62
C THR A 590 3.15 -13.08 7.49
N LYS A 591 3.61 -14.31 7.25
CA LYS A 591 4.98 -14.60 6.86
C LYS A 591 4.98 -15.01 5.39
N ARG A 592 5.46 -14.10 4.54
CA ARG A 592 5.63 -14.34 3.10
C ARG A 592 6.86 -15.19 2.81
N ASN A 593 6.83 -15.88 1.68
CA ASN A 593 7.98 -16.54 1.05
C ASN A 593 8.88 -17.34 2.03
N ILE A 594 8.28 -18.28 2.75
CA ILE A 594 8.95 -19.10 3.78
C ILE A 594 9.98 -20.03 3.16
N TYR A 595 11.16 -20.08 3.80
CA TYR A 595 12.39 -20.70 3.27
C TYR A 595 12.73 -20.24 1.84
N TYR A 596 12.18 -19.10 1.41
CA TYR A 596 12.27 -18.57 0.05
C TYR A 596 11.68 -19.49 -1.05
N TRP A 597 10.76 -20.40 -0.71
CA TRP A 597 10.17 -21.40 -1.64
C TRP A 597 8.86 -20.98 -2.33
N GLY A 598 8.44 -19.72 -2.22
CA GLY A 598 7.15 -19.25 -2.74
C GLY A 598 5.92 -19.72 -1.94
N LEU A 599 6.11 -19.95 -0.63
CA LEU A 599 5.07 -20.31 0.34
C LEU A 599 4.74 -19.14 1.29
N ASP A 600 3.47 -18.77 1.40
CA ASP A 600 2.99 -17.82 2.41
C ASP A 600 2.30 -18.57 3.56
N LEU A 601 2.57 -18.18 4.82
CA LEU A 601 1.72 -18.51 5.98
C LEU A 601 0.96 -17.27 6.44
N LEU A 602 -0.34 -17.43 6.68
CA LEU A 602 -1.20 -16.42 7.27
C LEU A 602 -1.86 -16.96 8.53
N PHE A 603 -1.78 -16.20 9.62
CA PHE A 603 -2.51 -16.44 10.86
C PHE A 603 -3.37 -15.22 11.17
N SER A 604 -4.67 -15.44 11.40
CA SER A 604 -5.62 -14.39 11.74
C SER A 604 -6.45 -14.78 12.94
N ILE A 605 -6.53 -13.90 13.94
CA ILE A 605 -7.49 -13.96 15.03
C ILE A 605 -8.48 -12.83 14.78
N SER A 606 -9.77 -13.14 14.74
CA SER A 606 -10.83 -12.15 14.53
C SER A 606 -11.97 -12.36 15.52
N SER A 607 -12.45 -11.27 16.10
CA SER A 607 -13.61 -11.27 17.00
C SER A 607 -14.56 -10.12 16.68
N ALA A 608 -15.84 -10.33 16.97
CA ALA A 608 -16.85 -9.29 16.92
C ALA A 608 -17.86 -9.47 18.07
N TYR A 609 -18.38 -8.35 18.57
CA TYR A 609 -19.23 -8.29 19.75
C TYR A 609 -20.33 -7.23 19.58
N TRP A 610 -21.57 -7.65 19.75
CA TRP A 610 -22.75 -6.80 19.66
C TRP A 610 -23.04 -6.08 20.97
N ILE A 611 -23.21 -4.76 20.89
CA ILE A 611 -23.46 -3.89 22.05
C ILE A 611 -24.73 -3.01 21.95
N PHE A 612 -25.48 -3.09 20.84
CA PHE A 612 -26.56 -2.14 20.56
C PHE A 612 -27.94 -2.69 20.99
N PRO A 613 -28.83 -1.89 21.61
CA PRO A 613 -30.11 -2.39 22.15
C PRO A 613 -31.20 -2.63 21.09
N PHE A 614 -30.84 -2.87 19.82
CA PHE A 614 -31.77 -2.91 18.69
C PHE A 614 -31.83 -4.30 18.04
N GLY A 615 -32.69 -5.17 18.57
CA GLY A 615 -33.17 -6.36 17.84
C GLY A 615 -32.40 -7.67 18.03
N ARG A 616 -31.38 -7.72 18.89
CA ARG A 616 -30.73 -8.94 19.40
C ARG A 616 -30.08 -8.65 20.76
N ASP A 617 -29.77 -9.71 21.50
CA ASP A 617 -29.08 -9.61 22.80
C ASP A 617 -27.62 -9.13 22.64
N ILE A 618 -27.11 -8.49 23.69
CA ILE A 618 -25.69 -8.12 23.83
C ILE A 618 -24.87 -9.42 23.93
N GLY A 619 -23.80 -9.53 23.14
CA GLY A 619 -23.00 -10.74 23.12
C GLY A 619 -22.07 -10.89 21.92
N LEU A 620 -21.24 -11.92 21.97
CA LEU A 620 -20.27 -12.29 20.94
C LEU A 620 -21.01 -12.61 19.62
N THR A 621 -20.78 -11.84 18.56
CA THR A 621 -21.31 -12.09 17.20
C THR A 621 -20.41 -13.05 16.43
N PHE A 622 -19.10 -12.94 16.62
CA PHE A 622 -18.13 -13.75 15.92
C PHE A 622 -16.87 -13.99 16.77
N LEU A 623 -16.29 -15.18 16.68
CA LEU A 623 -14.93 -15.46 17.11
C LEU A 623 -14.33 -16.53 16.19
N GLY A 624 -13.17 -16.27 15.62
CA GLY A 624 -12.49 -17.22 14.74
C GLY A 624 -10.97 -17.11 14.79
N PHE A 625 -10.32 -18.26 14.61
CA PHE A 625 -8.88 -18.37 14.39
C PHE A 625 -8.66 -19.02 13.04
N ARG A 626 -7.95 -18.35 12.13
CA ARG A 626 -7.59 -18.83 10.81
C ARG A 626 -6.09 -19.10 10.75
N SER A 627 -5.73 -20.28 10.26
CA SER A 627 -4.38 -20.60 9.77
C SER A 627 -4.50 -20.97 8.30
N GLU A 628 -3.71 -20.35 7.44
CA GLU A 628 -3.70 -20.61 6.00
C GLU A 628 -2.27 -20.74 5.47
N ILE A 629 -2.05 -21.76 4.65
CA ILE A 629 -0.81 -21.97 3.88
C ILE A 629 -1.14 -21.76 2.41
N ILE A 630 -0.41 -20.90 1.70
CA ILE A 630 -0.61 -20.64 0.26
C ILE A 630 0.68 -20.95 -0.51
N ARG A 631 0.60 -21.81 -1.53
CA ARG A 631 1.64 -21.99 -2.54
C ARG A 631 1.18 -21.34 -3.85
N ARG A 632 1.86 -20.27 -4.26
CA ARG A 632 1.54 -19.53 -5.49
C ARG A 632 2.09 -20.22 -6.74
N ARG A 633 1.38 -20.14 -7.86
CA ARG A 633 1.77 -20.70 -9.18
C ARG A 633 2.34 -22.13 -9.10
N LEU A 634 1.70 -23.01 -8.32
CA LEU A 634 1.96 -24.45 -8.32
C LEU A 634 1.44 -25.10 -9.62
N ILE A 635 1.47 -26.44 -9.71
CA ILE A 635 0.94 -27.32 -10.78
C ILE A 635 -0.06 -26.62 -11.72
N ILE A 636 0.29 -26.53 -13.00
CA ILE A 636 -0.50 -25.88 -14.08
C ILE A 636 -0.76 -24.38 -13.77
N LYS A 637 0.24 -23.68 -13.21
CA LYS A 637 0.20 -22.24 -12.87
C LYS A 637 -0.96 -21.86 -11.94
N SER A 638 -1.34 -22.73 -11.02
CA SER A 638 -2.47 -22.55 -10.10
C SER A 638 -1.99 -22.21 -8.69
N ASP A 639 -2.65 -21.25 -8.03
CA ASP A 639 -2.47 -21.00 -6.61
C ASP A 639 -3.24 -22.04 -5.79
N VAL A 640 -2.56 -22.67 -4.82
CA VAL A 640 -3.15 -23.67 -3.92
C VAL A 640 -3.07 -23.18 -2.49
N SER A 641 -4.20 -23.17 -1.79
CA SER A 641 -4.28 -22.75 -0.38
C SER A 641 -4.93 -23.82 0.49
N LEU A 642 -4.34 -24.12 1.64
CA LEU A 642 -4.93 -24.95 2.68
C LEU A 642 -5.27 -24.06 3.88
N THR A 643 -6.56 -23.93 4.23
CA THR A 643 -7.05 -23.14 5.37
C THR A 643 -7.64 -24.05 6.45
N PHE A 644 -7.25 -23.84 7.70
CA PHE A 644 -7.95 -24.31 8.91
C PHE A 644 -8.58 -23.11 9.62
N TYR A 645 -9.89 -23.17 9.93
CA TYR A 645 -10.65 -22.00 10.41
C TYR A 645 -11.74 -22.33 11.46
N PRO A 646 -11.38 -22.83 12.66
CA PRO A 646 -12.34 -22.97 13.76
C PRO A 646 -13.01 -21.62 14.07
N LYS A 647 -14.35 -21.62 14.09
CA LYS A 647 -15.16 -20.41 14.33
C LYS A 647 -16.40 -20.64 15.17
N TYR A 648 -16.85 -19.57 15.82
CA TYR A 648 -18.17 -19.40 16.41
C TYR A 648 -18.86 -18.20 15.75
N GLU A 649 -20.14 -18.34 15.42
CA GLU A 649 -20.92 -17.34 14.71
C GLU A 649 -22.32 -17.25 15.32
N SER A 650 -22.73 -16.03 15.68
CA SER A 650 -24.01 -15.69 16.30
C SER A 650 -24.75 -14.66 15.45
N THR A 651 -25.79 -15.11 14.77
CA THR A 651 -26.64 -14.30 13.90
C THR A 651 -27.93 -13.88 14.64
N PHE A 652 -28.80 -13.13 13.96
CA PHE A 652 -30.12 -12.77 14.49
C PHE A 652 -31.12 -13.95 14.56
N LEU A 653 -30.79 -15.11 13.96
CA LEU A 653 -31.68 -16.28 13.90
C LEU A 653 -31.06 -17.56 14.50
N TYR A 654 -29.74 -17.67 14.59
CA TYR A 654 -29.07 -18.87 15.11
C TYR A 654 -27.64 -18.62 15.57
N ASN A 655 -27.17 -19.49 16.46
CA ASN A 655 -25.79 -19.59 16.91
C ASN A 655 -25.19 -20.91 16.43
N VAL A 656 -24.11 -20.86 15.65
CA VAL A 656 -23.39 -22.03 15.11
C VAL A 656 -21.95 -22.02 15.61
N GLN A 657 -21.47 -23.17 16.05
CA GLN A 657 -20.06 -23.41 16.34
C GLN A 657 -19.50 -24.41 15.34
N SER A 658 -18.44 -24.04 14.62
CA SER A 658 -17.65 -24.88 13.72
C SER A 658 -16.29 -25.16 14.36
N PRO A 659 -16.15 -26.15 15.27
CA PRO A 659 -14.87 -26.48 15.90
C PRO A 659 -13.82 -27.03 14.92
N PHE A 660 -14.23 -27.53 13.75
CA PHE A 660 -13.30 -27.98 12.72
C PHE A 660 -13.80 -27.56 11.34
N TYR A 661 -13.09 -26.65 10.71
CA TYR A 661 -13.31 -26.19 9.33
C TYR A 661 -11.98 -26.30 8.60
N LEU A 662 -11.93 -27.11 7.54
CA LEU A 662 -10.74 -27.34 6.73
C LEU A 662 -11.11 -27.17 5.25
N SER A 663 -10.45 -26.25 4.54
CA SER A 663 -10.64 -26.08 3.10
C SER A 663 -9.34 -26.14 2.30
N LEU A 664 -9.35 -26.91 1.22
CA LEU A 664 -8.35 -26.89 0.17
C LEU A 664 -8.93 -26.12 -1.03
N ASN A 665 -8.35 -24.98 -1.37
CA ASN A 665 -8.72 -24.20 -2.55
C ASN A 665 -7.61 -24.28 -3.59
N ILE A 666 -8.00 -24.45 -4.85
CA ILE A 666 -7.15 -24.42 -6.03
C ILE A 666 -7.73 -23.35 -6.94
N SER A 667 -6.95 -22.33 -7.29
CA SER A 667 -7.43 -21.25 -8.17
C SER A 667 -6.41 -20.91 -9.24
N ARG A 668 -6.89 -20.49 -10.41
CA ARG A 668 -6.03 -20.10 -11.53
C ARG A 668 -6.58 -18.86 -12.20
N GLU A 669 -5.70 -17.88 -12.40
CA GLU A 669 -6.01 -16.65 -13.10
C GLU A 669 -5.68 -16.81 -14.58
N ILE A 670 -6.64 -16.46 -15.43
CA ILE A 670 -6.62 -16.53 -16.90
C ILE A 670 -7.30 -15.24 -17.37
N SER A 671 -6.59 -14.12 -17.26
CA SER A 671 -7.14 -12.76 -17.42
C SER A 671 -8.07 -12.65 -18.65
N PRO A 672 -9.29 -12.10 -18.52
CA PRO A 672 -9.88 -11.42 -17.36
C PRO A 672 -10.63 -12.34 -16.35
N PHE A 673 -10.45 -13.66 -16.45
CA PHE A 673 -11.16 -14.64 -15.62
C PHE A 673 -10.27 -15.19 -14.48
N LYS A 674 -10.90 -15.63 -13.39
CA LYS A 674 -10.29 -16.47 -12.36
C LYS A 674 -11.18 -17.69 -12.11
N LEU A 675 -10.63 -18.86 -12.34
CA LEU A 675 -11.25 -20.15 -12.02
C LEU A 675 -10.87 -20.54 -10.59
N SER A 676 -11.80 -21.11 -9.81
CA SER A 676 -11.53 -21.59 -8.45
C SER A 676 -12.34 -22.84 -8.12
N LEU A 677 -11.67 -23.84 -7.56
CA LEU A 677 -12.23 -25.09 -7.06
C LEU A 677 -11.86 -25.22 -5.59
N SER A 678 -12.84 -25.37 -4.71
CA SER A 678 -12.64 -25.50 -3.27
C SER A 678 -13.29 -26.77 -2.75
N PHE A 679 -12.54 -27.54 -1.98
CA PHE A 679 -13.03 -28.67 -1.20
C PHE A 679 -13.03 -28.28 0.28
N LEU A 680 -14.19 -28.32 0.91
CA LEU A 680 -14.42 -27.90 2.28
C LEU A 680 -14.98 -29.06 3.11
N PHE A 681 -14.40 -29.30 4.28
CA PHE A 681 -14.99 -30.11 5.34
C PHE A 681 -15.27 -29.23 6.56
N ASN A 682 -16.51 -29.25 7.04
CA ASN A 682 -16.98 -28.48 8.19
C ASN A 682 -17.70 -29.41 9.18
N SER A 683 -17.15 -29.58 10.38
CA SER A 683 -17.86 -30.15 11.53
C SER A 683 -18.42 -29.01 12.36
N ARG A 684 -19.74 -29.03 12.59
CA ARG A 684 -20.50 -27.93 13.19
C ARG A 684 -21.57 -28.41 14.18
N MET A 685 -22.03 -27.47 15.00
CA MET A 685 -23.11 -27.67 15.97
C MET A 685 -23.94 -26.38 16.08
N ILE A 686 -25.27 -26.46 15.89
CA ILE A 686 -26.18 -25.39 16.31
C ILE A 686 -26.26 -25.41 17.84
N ARG A 687 -26.00 -24.24 18.46
CA ARG A 687 -26.11 -24.03 19.90
C ARG A 687 -27.50 -23.54 20.31
N SER A 688 -28.11 -22.68 19.51
CA SER A 688 -29.46 -22.16 19.71
C SER A 688 -30.01 -21.57 18.40
N TRP A 689 -31.33 -21.40 18.32
CA TRP A 689 -32.01 -20.68 17.24
C TRP A 689 -33.18 -19.87 17.79
N GLN A 690 -33.58 -18.84 17.05
CA GLN A 690 -34.64 -17.89 17.40
C GLN A 690 -35.42 -17.55 16.12
N GLY A 691 -36.69 -17.12 16.26
CA GLY A 691 -37.54 -16.74 15.11
C GLY A 691 -38.18 -17.89 14.31
N PHE A 692 -38.02 -19.15 14.76
CA PHE A 692 -38.66 -20.33 14.15
C PHE A 692 -39.50 -21.08 15.19
N SER A 693 -40.69 -21.54 14.79
CA SER A 693 -41.62 -22.32 15.62
C SER A 693 -41.17 -23.75 15.91
N GLY A 694 -40.17 -24.27 15.17
CA GLY A 694 -39.61 -25.61 15.35
C GLY A 694 -38.09 -25.62 15.10
N ARG A 695 -37.49 -26.82 15.04
CA ARG A 695 -36.07 -26.95 14.66
C ARG A 695 -35.88 -26.45 13.22
N PRO A 696 -34.88 -25.61 12.94
CA PRO A 696 -34.69 -25.06 11.60
C PRO A 696 -34.22 -26.11 10.58
N GLU A 697 -33.74 -27.28 11.01
CA GLU A 697 -33.07 -28.28 10.17
C GLU A 697 -33.12 -29.69 10.77
N LEU A 698 -32.73 -30.70 9.97
CA LEU A 698 -32.65 -32.10 10.40
C LEU A 698 -31.48 -32.36 11.38
N PRO A 699 -31.66 -33.20 12.42
CA PRO A 699 -30.71 -33.34 13.54
C PRO A 699 -29.35 -33.97 13.21
N ASN A 700 -29.18 -34.58 12.02
CA ASN A 700 -27.97 -35.32 11.64
C ASN A 700 -26.95 -34.50 10.84
N LEU A 701 -27.23 -33.22 10.55
CA LEU A 701 -26.41 -32.36 9.69
C LEU A 701 -25.15 -31.80 10.39
N LYS A 702 -24.43 -32.61 11.16
CA LYS A 702 -23.27 -32.16 11.96
C LYS A 702 -21.97 -32.06 11.16
N ASN A 703 -21.72 -33.01 10.26
CA ASN A 703 -20.50 -33.05 9.46
C ASN A 703 -20.87 -32.89 7.98
N ILE A 704 -20.36 -31.84 7.39
CA ILE A 704 -20.67 -31.38 6.03
C ILE A 704 -19.40 -31.44 5.20
N PHE A 705 -19.52 -32.01 4.01
CA PHE A 705 -18.57 -31.81 2.92
C PHE A 705 -19.16 -30.83 1.91
N THR A 706 -18.33 -30.00 1.29
CA THR A 706 -18.76 -29.05 0.26
C THR A 706 -17.71 -28.99 -0.86
N ILE A 707 -18.17 -29.08 -2.10
CA ILE A 707 -17.36 -28.82 -3.28
C ILE A 707 -17.90 -27.55 -3.93
N SER A 708 -17.09 -26.50 -3.96
CA SER A 708 -17.43 -25.22 -4.58
C SER A 708 -16.63 -25.03 -5.86
N GLN A 709 -17.32 -24.90 -7.00
CA GLN A 709 -16.74 -24.45 -8.25
C GLN A 709 -17.12 -23.00 -8.48
N SER A 710 -16.20 -22.14 -8.90
CA SER A 710 -16.51 -20.75 -9.22
C SER A 710 -15.67 -20.20 -10.36
N VAL A 711 -16.32 -19.34 -11.15
CA VAL A 711 -15.72 -18.54 -12.21
C VAL A 711 -15.98 -17.09 -11.89
N TYR A 712 -14.92 -16.33 -11.66
CA TYR A 712 -14.97 -14.88 -11.48
C TYR A 712 -14.49 -14.22 -12.77
N PHE A 713 -15.15 -13.15 -13.18
CA PHE A 713 -14.75 -12.27 -14.27
C PHE A 713 -14.58 -10.86 -13.72
N LYS A 714 -13.45 -10.21 -14.03
CA LYS A 714 -13.14 -8.86 -13.59
C LYS A 714 -12.62 -8.04 -14.77
N LYS A 715 -13.34 -6.99 -15.16
CA LYS A 715 -12.88 -6.01 -16.16
C LYS A 715 -13.25 -4.58 -15.75
N SER A 716 -12.23 -3.82 -15.34
CA SER A 716 -12.30 -2.40 -14.91
C SER A 716 -13.33 -2.13 -13.80
N TYR A 717 -14.61 -1.97 -14.16
CA TYR A 717 -15.72 -1.63 -13.26
C TYR A 717 -16.83 -2.70 -13.22
N LEU A 718 -16.65 -3.78 -13.99
CA LEU A 718 -17.55 -4.93 -14.05
C LEU A 718 -16.93 -6.11 -13.31
N PHE A 719 -17.66 -6.62 -12.33
CA PHE A 719 -17.40 -7.89 -11.68
C PHE A 719 -18.60 -8.80 -11.90
N ALA A 720 -18.35 -10.03 -12.32
CA ALA A 720 -19.36 -11.07 -12.38
C ALA A 720 -18.80 -12.35 -11.77
N SER A 721 -19.62 -13.10 -11.04
CA SER A 721 -19.24 -14.42 -10.54
C SER A 721 -20.35 -15.43 -10.70
N ILE A 722 -19.99 -16.61 -11.21
CA ILE A 722 -20.83 -17.81 -11.17
C ILE A 722 -20.22 -18.74 -10.13
N LYS A 723 -21.02 -19.18 -9.16
CA LYS A 723 -20.62 -20.18 -8.16
C LYS A 723 -21.61 -21.35 -8.17
N ASN A 724 -21.06 -22.56 -8.14
CA ASN A 724 -21.78 -23.82 -7.98
C ASN A 724 -21.30 -24.53 -6.70
N ASP A 725 -22.17 -24.70 -5.71
CA ASP A 725 -21.85 -25.44 -4.47
C ASP A 725 -22.61 -26.77 -4.39
N VAL A 726 -21.85 -27.87 -4.28
CA VAL A 726 -22.38 -29.20 -3.92
C VAL A 726 -22.16 -29.42 -2.43
N ILE A 727 -23.24 -29.53 -1.63
CA ILE A 727 -23.16 -29.77 -0.18
C ILE A 727 -23.71 -31.15 0.16
N MET A 728 -22.92 -31.95 0.89
CA MET A 728 -23.22 -33.35 1.23
C MET A 728 -23.08 -33.60 2.75
N PRO A 729 -24.11 -34.11 3.45
CA PRO A 729 -23.98 -34.61 4.81
C PRO A 729 -23.41 -36.03 4.85
N LEU A 730 -22.55 -36.33 5.81
CA LEU A 730 -21.90 -37.66 5.91
C LEU A 730 -22.80 -38.82 6.38
N LYS A 731 -24.06 -38.57 6.74
CA LYS A 731 -25.06 -39.60 7.08
C LYS A 731 -26.40 -39.28 6.42
N GLY A 732 -26.56 -39.75 5.19
CA GLY A 732 -27.75 -39.58 4.35
C GLY A 732 -27.48 -38.65 3.16
N VAL A 733 -27.86 -39.09 1.97
CA VAL A 733 -27.67 -38.32 0.73
C VAL A 733 -28.76 -37.25 0.63
N SER A 734 -28.36 -36.01 0.83
CA SER A 734 -29.10 -34.84 0.36
C SER A 734 -28.12 -33.96 -0.39
N ASP A 735 -28.05 -34.15 -1.71
CA ASP A 735 -27.22 -33.32 -2.56
C ASP A 735 -27.87 -31.95 -2.71
N LYS A 736 -27.25 -30.93 -2.12
CA LYS A 736 -27.53 -29.55 -2.48
C LYS A 736 -26.81 -29.21 -3.78
N LEU A 737 -27.49 -28.54 -4.70
CA LEU A 737 -26.85 -27.74 -5.75
C LEU A 737 -27.22 -26.27 -5.51
N ASP A 738 -26.24 -25.41 -5.21
CA ASP A 738 -26.41 -23.94 -5.20
C ASP A 738 -25.89 -23.36 -6.51
N PHE A 739 -26.72 -22.70 -7.32
CA PHE A 739 -26.23 -21.82 -8.38
C PHE A 739 -26.36 -20.38 -7.89
N SER A 740 -25.31 -19.57 -7.97
CA SER A 740 -25.41 -18.12 -7.79
C SER A 740 -24.71 -17.35 -8.91
N LEU A 741 -25.39 -16.31 -9.41
CA LEU A 741 -24.86 -15.31 -10.33
C LEU A 741 -24.87 -13.95 -9.62
N GLU A 742 -23.68 -13.38 -9.41
CA GLU A 742 -23.52 -12.02 -8.90
C GLU A 742 -22.99 -11.10 -9.98
N PHE A 743 -23.51 -9.87 -10.03
CA PHE A 743 -23.12 -8.84 -10.99
C PHE A 743 -22.98 -7.50 -10.29
N TYR A 744 -21.86 -6.81 -10.53
CA TYR A 744 -21.55 -5.48 -10.01
C TYR A 744 -21.15 -4.56 -11.16
N ARG A 745 -21.72 -3.36 -11.22
CA ARG A 745 -21.28 -2.31 -12.13
C ARG A 745 -21.28 -0.95 -11.43
N PHE A 746 -20.12 -0.31 -11.44
CA PHE A 746 -19.94 1.06 -10.96
C PHE A 746 -19.64 1.98 -12.16
N ARG A 747 -20.44 3.03 -12.38
CA ARG A 747 -20.11 4.06 -13.39
C ARG A 747 -19.72 5.37 -12.68
N GLN A 748 -18.49 5.82 -12.95
CA GLN A 748 -17.88 6.96 -12.26
C GLN A 748 -18.47 8.31 -12.70
N LEU A 749 -18.98 8.38 -13.93
CA LEU A 749 -19.89 9.44 -14.39
C LEU A 749 -21.31 9.11 -13.90
N TRP A 750 -21.95 10.07 -13.24
CA TRP A 750 -23.27 9.98 -12.57
C TRP A 750 -23.35 9.11 -11.31
N GLY A 751 -22.27 8.43 -10.91
CA GLY A 751 -22.20 7.76 -9.61
C GLY A 751 -23.26 6.68 -9.40
N ILE A 752 -23.62 5.94 -10.45
CA ILE A 752 -24.59 4.84 -10.34
C ILE A 752 -23.82 3.55 -10.03
N GLY A 753 -24.16 2.93 -8.91
CA GLY A 753 -23.75 1.59 -8.53
C GLY A 753 -24.95 0.65 -8.47
N PHE A 754 -24.81 -0.59 -8.91
CA PHE A 754 -25.79 -1.63 -8.62
C PHE A 754 -25.15 -3.01 -8.43
N VAL A 755 -25.84 -3.82 -7.63
CA VAL A 755 -25.50 -5.19 -7.28
C VAL A 755 -26.72 -6.05 -7.52
N SER A 756 -26.59 -7.14 -8.28
CA SER A 756 -27.64 -8.17 -8.36
C SER A 756 -27.09 -9.53 -7.99
N SER A 757 -27.87 -10.32 -7.24
CA SER A 757 -27.55 -11.71 -6.88
C SER A 757 -28.77 -12.58 -7.12
N LEU A 758 -28.70 -13.45 -8.13
CA LEU A 758 -29.69 -14.49 -8.39
C LEU A 758 -29.14 -15.81 -7.86
N ALA A 759 -29.89 -16.55 -7.05
CA ALA A 759 -29.43 -17.86 -6.60
C ALA A 759 -30.54 -18.90 -6.42
N ARG A 760 -30.19 -20.19 -6.54
CA ARG A 760 -31.12 -21.31 -6.39
C ARG A 760 -30.46 -22.53 -5.74
N ILE A 761 -31.13 -23.03 -4.70
CA ILE A 761 -30.88 -24.30 -4.01
C ILE A 761 -31.82 -25.36 -4.56
N PHE A 762 -31.27 -26.50 -4.95
CA PHE A 762 -32.00 -27.76 -5.15
C PHE A 762 -31.68 -28.73 -4.00
N SER A 763 -32.66 -29.48 -3.49
CA SER A 763 -32.45 -30.56 -2.50
C SER A 763 -33.64 -31.53 -2.48
N SER A 764 -33.46 -32.72 -1.88
CA SER A 764 -34.55 -33.65 -1.59
C SER A 764 -35.56 -33.11 -0.56
N ASP A 765 -35.08 -32.30 0.39
CA ASP A 765 -35.85 -31.57 1.41
C ASP A 765 -35.05 -30.34 1.83
N ILE A 766 -35.61 -29.12 1.80
CA ILE A 766 -34.91 -27.92 2.24
C ILE A 766 -34.42 -27.98 3.70
N LEU A 767 -35.06 -28.77 4.57
CA LEU A 767 -34.63 -28.99 5.96
C LEU A 767 -33.35 -29.82 6.08
N SER A 768 -32.94 -30.52 5.02
CA SER A 768 -31.65 -31.21 4.92
C SER A 768 -30.48 -30.26 4.58
N VAL A 769 -30.76 -29.03 4.16
CA VAL A 769 -29.73 -28.00 3.95
C VAL A 769 -29.42 -27.34 5.30
N PRO A 770 -28.15 -27.28 5.75
CA PRO A 770 -27.74 -26.55 6.95
C PRO A 770 -28.29 -25.12 6.98
N VAL A 771 -28.82 -24.66 8.12
CA VAL A 771 -29.52 -23.36 8.19
C VAL A 771 -28.67 -22.20 7.66
N GLU A 772 -27.38 -22.14 8.01
CA GLU A 772 -26.42 -21.12 7.59
C GLU A 772 -26.05 -21.16 6.09
N ASN A 773 -26.39 -22.25 5.40
CA ASN A 773 -26.20 -22.42 3.96
C ASN A 773 -27.50 -22.18 3.16
N ARG A 774 -28.52 -21.60 3.78
CA ARG A 774 -29.78 -21.17 3.12
C ARG A 774 -29.78 -19.67 2.86
N PHE A 775 -30.73 -19.23 2.04
CA PHE A 775 -30.87 -17.82 1.70
C PHE A 775 -31.68 -17.06 2.75
N PHE A 776 -31.11 -15.95 3.21
CA PHE A 776 -31.76 -14.92 4.01
C PHE A 776 -31.45 -13.56 3.39
N LEU A 777 -32.36 -12.61 3.51
CA LEU A 777 -32.22 -11.24 3.04
C LEU A 777 -32.69 -10.26 4.13
N GLY A 778 -32.50 -8.97 3.87
CA GLY A 778 -32.76 -7.87 4.80
C GLY A 778 -31.52 -7.49 5.58
N GLY A 779 -31.46 -6.26 6.06
CA GLY A 779 -30.25 -5.67 6.64
C GLY A 779 -29.37 -4.99 5.60
N SER A 780 -28.05 -4.95 5.85
CA SER A 780 -27.10 -4.22 4.99
C SER A 780 -26.66 -4.97 3.73
N ARG A 781 -26.86 -6.29 3.68
CA ARG A 781 -26.50 -7.17 2.54
C ARG A 781 -27.73 -7.67 1.76
N GLY A 782 -28.87 -6.99 1.91
CA GLY A 782 -30.13 -7.27 1.22
C GLY A 782 -30.96 -5.99 1.11
N PRO A 783 -32.29 -6.08 0.95
CA PRO A 783 -33.13 -4.89 0.96
C PRO A 783 -33.01 -4.14 2.29
N ARG A 784 -32.49 -2.91 2.23
CA ARG A 784 -32.34 -2.04 3.40
C ARG A 784 -33.71 -1.56 3.90
N GLY A 785 -33.78 -1.14 5.17
CA GLY A 785 -35.05 -0.88 5.86
C GLY A 785 -35.74 -2.11 6.46
N TYR A 786 -35.13 -3.30 6.32
CA TYR A 786 -35.51 -4.53 7.01
C TYR A 786 -34.45 -4.94 8.04
N LYS A 787 -34.86 -5.65 9.10
CA LYS A 787 -33.92 -6.24 10.06
C LYS A 787 -33.06 -7.29 9.35
N GLU A 788 -31.81 -7.42 9.77
CA GLU A 788 -30.86 -8.41 9.24
C GLU A 788 -31.49 -9.82 9.24
N MET A 789 -31.35 -10.54 8.13
CA MET A 789 -31.92 -11.88 7.90
C MET A 789 -33.46 -12.01 8.05
N SER A 790 -34.21 -10.92 8.20
CA SER A 790 -35.67 -10.97 8.45
C SER A 790 -36.55 -11.20 7.21
N ILE A 791 -35.95 -11.37 6.03
CA ILE A 791 -36.63 -11.80 4.80
C ILE A 791 -36.19 -13.22 4.49
N TYR A 792 -37.11 -14.16 4.65
CA TYR A 792 -36.94 -15.60 4.40
C TYR A 792 -38.27 -16.19 3.90
N SER A 793 -38.23 -17.41 3.37
CA SER A 793 -39.42 -18.13 2.89
C SER A 793 -40.22 -18.74 4.05
N ASP A 794 -41.55 -18.82 3.91
CA ASP A 794 -42.51 -19.33 4.92
C ASP A 794 -42.42 -20.87 5.11
N ILE A 795 -41.24 -21.39 5.45
CA ILE A 795 -40.96 -22.83 5.69
C ILE A 795 -41.58 -23.32 7.01
N PHE A 796 -41.97 -22.41 7.91
CA PHE A 796 -42.32 -22.71 9.31
C PHE A 796 -43.72 -22.19 9.71
N PRO A 797 -44.81 -22.58 9.01
CA PRO A 797 -46.16 -22.27 9.48
C PRO A 797 -46.43 -22.95 10.84
N GLU A 798 -47.30 -22.36 11.66
CA GLU A 798 -47.67 -22.88 12.98
C GLU A 798 -48.45 -24.21 12.92
N ASN A 799 -48.97 -24.58 11.73
CA ASN A 799 -49.69 -25.82 11.50
C ASN A 799 -48.82 -26.87 10.78
N VAL A 800 -48.71 -28.05 11.38
CA VAL A 800 -47.75 -29.12 11.03
C VAL A 800 -48.19 -29.94 9.82
N GLN A 801 -48.29 -29.30 8.65
CA GLN A 801 -48.13 -30.01 7.38
C GLN A 801 -46.74 -29.69 6.81
N LEU A 802 -45.81 -30.65 6.98
CA LEU A 802 -44.48 -30.63 6.39
C LEU A 802 -44.56 -30.66 4.85
N ILE A 803 -44.75 -29.50 4.23
CA ILE A 803 -44.57 -29.36 2.79
C ILE A 803 -43.08 -29.53 2.52
N ARG A 804 -42.67 -30.74 2.08
CA ARG A 804 -41.30 -31.05 1.65
C ARG A 804 -40.94 -30.25 0.39
N LYS A 805 -40.58 -28.98 0.58
CA LYS A 805 -40.12 -28.09 -0.50
C LYS A 805 -38.73 -28.51 -0.96
N LYS A 806 -38.59 -28.76 -2.27
CA LYS A 806 -37.37 -29.27 -2.92
C LYS A 806 -36.44 -28.20 -3.50
N SER A 807 -36.90 -26.94 -3.56
CA SER A 807 -36.04 -25.83 -3.98
C SER A 807 -36.28 -24.57 -3.17
N LEU A 808 -35.24 -23.75 -3.04
CA LEU A 808 -35.30 -22.40 -2.46
C LEU A 808 -34.56 -21.45 -3.40
N ASN A 809 -35.18 -20.35 -3.78
CA ASN A 809 -34.64 -19.36 -4.71
C ASN A 809 -34.43 -18.03 -3.97
N LYS A 810 -33.45 -17.25 -4.44
CA LYS A 810 -33.14 -15.89 -4.01
C LYS A 810 -33.05 -15.00 -5.23
N ILE A 811 -33.70 -13.84 -5.16
CA ILE A 811 -33.50 -12.73 -6.08
C ILE A 811 -33.13 -11.51 -5.24
N LEU A 812 -32.08 -10.81 -5.62
CA LEU A 812 -31.64 -9.55 -5.02
C LEU A 812 -31.20 -8.59 -6.12
N PHE A 813 -31.65 -7.34 -6.03
CA PHE A 813 -31.18 -6.20 -6.80
C PHE A 813 -31.07 -5.00 -5.85
N MET A 814 -29.88 -4.43 -5.71
CA MET A 814 -29.60 -3.24 -4.91
C MET A 814 -29.04 -2.16 -5.83
N SER A 815 -29.51 -0.93 -5.70
CA SER A 815 -29.05 0.20 -6.51
C SER A 815 -28.76 1.42 -5.65
N GLU A 816 -27.69 2.13 -5.99
CA GLU A 816 -27.20 3.32 -5.29
C GLU A 816 -26.93 4.43 -6.31
N LEU A 817 -27.50 5.61 -6.08
CA LEU A 817 -27.26 6.83 -6.85
C LEU A 817 -26.47 7.80 -5.97
N PHE A 818 -25.18 7.93 -6.24
CA PHE A 818 -24.26 8.79 -5.50
C PHE A 818 -24.24 10.22 -6.05
N SER A 819 -24.24 11.19 -5.15
CA SER A 819 -23.91 12.58 -5.46
C SER A 819 -22.42 12.74 -5.89
N PRO A 820 -22.08 13.84 -6.58
CA PRO A 820 -20.69 14.28 -6.72
C PRO A 820 -20.00 14.33 -5.35
N LYS A 821 -18.74 13.85 -5.28
CA LYS A 821 -17.96 13.84 -4.03
C LYS A 821 -17.55 15.28 -3.67
N VAL A 822 -17.75 15.66 -2.41
CA VAL A 822 -17.38 16.99 -1.87
C VAL A 822 -16.43 16.76 -0.69
N SER A 823 -15.13 17.05 -0.87
CA SER A 823 -14.09 16.72 0.11
C SER A 823 -14.14 15.22 0.49
N PHE A 824 -14.21 14.88 1.77
CA PHE A 824 -14.39 13.50 2.27
C PHE A 824 -15.85 12.99 2.24
N PHE A 825 -16.82 13.84 1.91
CA PHE A 825 -18.26 13.55 2.01
C PHE A 825 -18.88 13.17 0.66
N ARG A 826 -19.82 12.23 0.68
CA ARG A 826 -20.68 11.88 -0.45
C ARG A 826 -22.05 11.37 0.04
N ALA A 827 -23.12 12.09 -0.29
CA ALA A 827 -24.48 11.62 -0.08
C ALA A 827 -24.90 10.64 -1.20
N TYR A 828 -25.86 9.76 -0.91
CA TYR A 828 -26.51 8.90 -1.89
C TYR A 828 -27.97 8.62 -1.53
N VAL A 829 -28.73 8.15 -2.51
CA VAL A 829 -30.01 7.49 -2.29
C VAL A 829 -29.92 6.07 -2.82
N PHE A 830 -30.63 5.14 -2.20
CA PHE A 830 -30.69 3.75 -2.63
C PHE A 830 -32.11 3.26 -2.85
N PHE A 831 -32.24 2.28 -3.72
CA PHE A 831 -33.45 1.51 -3.93
C PHE A 831 -33.09 0.04 -4.13
N ASP A 832 -33.66 -0.81 -3.27
CA ASP A 832 -33.36 -2.24 -3.20
C ASP A 832 -34.64 -3.07 -3.37
N ILE A 833 -34.51 -4.21 -4.04
CA ILE A 833 -35.55 -5.21 -4.25
C ILE A 833 -34.98 -6.58 -3.91
N GLY A 834 -35.71 -7.40 -3.16
CA GLY A 834 -35.31 -8.78 -2.91
C GLY A 834 -36.45 -9.72 -2.54
N SER A 835 -36.23 -11.01 -2.73
CA SER A 835 -37.15 -12.07 -2.33
C SER A 835 -36.41 -13.38 -2.07
N VAL A 836 -36.94 -14.17 -1.13
CA VAL A 836 -36.56 -15.57 -0.90
C VAL A 836 -37.85 -16.41 -0.96
N PHE A 837 -37.92 -17.39 -1.85
CA PHE A 837 -39.18 -18.09 -2.19
C PHE A 837 -38.93 -19.51 -2.73
N HIS A 838 -39.91 -20.41 -2.65
CA HIS A 838 -39.77 -21.79 -3.17
C HIS A 838 -40.19 -21.94 -4.63
N ASP A 839 -41.36 -21.37 -4.94
CA ASP A 839 -42.09 -21.50 -6.20
C ASP A 839 -42.64 -20.12 -6.59
N SER A 840 -43.00 -19.90 -7.86
CA SER A 840 -43.53 -18.63 -8.35
C SER A 840 -44.74 -18.10 -7.57
N GLN A 841 -45.59 -19.00 -7.06
CA GLN A 841 -46.75 -18.67 -6.21
C GLN A 841 -46.38 -18.16 -4.80
N SER A 842 -45.16 -18.45 -4.32
CA SER A 842 -44.65 -18.00 -3.02
C SER A 842 -43.74 -16.76 -3.12
N LEU A 843 -43.63 -16.16 -4.31
CA LEU A 843 -42.81 -14.99 -4.56
C LEU A 843 -43.40 -13.74 -3.87
N LYS A 844 -42.79 -13.32 -2.75
CA LYS A 844 -43.09 -12.06 -2.05
C LYS A 844 -41.95 -11.08 -2.25
N ILE A 845 -42.18 -10.00 -2.99
CA ILE A 845 -41.16 -8.98 -3.29
C ILE A 845 -41.08 -7.99 -2.12
N PHE A 846 -39.89 -7.84 -1.54
CA PHE A 846 -39.59 -6.84 -0.52
C PHE A 846 -38.79 -5.69 -1.15
N ARG A 847 -39.21 -4.46 -0.88
CA ARG A 847 -38.64 -3.22 -1.40
C ARG A 847 -38.13 -2.35 -0.26
N GLY A 848 -36.91 -1.84 -0.42
CA GLY A 848 -36.27 -0.89 0.47
C GLY A 848 -35.91 0.40 -0.26
N VAL A 849 -36.07 1.55 0.38
CA VAL A 849 -35.62 2.85 -0.14
C VAL A 849 -35.06 3.70 0.99
N GLY A 850 -34.09 4.57 0.70
CA GLY A 850 -33.58 5.47 1.72
C GLY A 850 -32.43 6.37 1.29
N PRO A 851 -32.15 7.45 2.06
CA PRO A 851 -30.91 8.21 1.96
C PRO A 851 -29.76 7.48 2.67
N GLY A 852 -28.54 7.75 2.20
CA GLY A 852 -27.29 7.33 2.81
C GLY A 852 -26.20 8.40 2.73
N ILE A 853 -25.25 8.32 3.66
CA ILE A 853 -24.07 9.18 3.74
C ILE A 853 -22.83 8.30 3.76
N PHE A 854 -21.87 8.63 2.90
CA PHE A 854 -20.55 8.01 2.81
C PHE A 854 -19.48 9.04 3.19
N LEU A 855 -18.63 8.70 4.15
CA LEU A 855 -17.47 9.52 4.55
C LEU A 855 -16.18 8.71 4.32
N GLU A 856 -15.25 9.28 3.56
CA GLU A 856 -13.92 8.71 3.32
C GLU A 856 -12.90 9.40 4.23
N THR A 857 -12.62 8.82 5.41
CA THR A 857 -11.64 9.38 6.36
C THR A 857 -10.26 8.74 6.19
N PRO A 858 -9.16 9.37 6.63
CA PRO A 858 -7.82 8.77 6.61
C PRO A 858 -7.74 7.44 7.38
N PHE A 859 -8.57 7.30 8.42
CA PHE A 859 -8.63 6.12 9.27
C PHE A 859 -9.52 5.01 8.68
N GLY A 860 -10.35 5.31 7.67
CA GLY A 860 -11.21 4.35 7.00
C GLY A 860 -12.57 4.92 6.58
N ALA A 861 -13.41 4.05 6.01
CA ALA A 861 -14.72 4.44 5.47
C ALA A 861 -15.85 4.33 6.50
N PHE A 862 -16.73 5.31 6.51
CA PHE A 862 -17.96 5.34 7.30
C PHE A 862 -19.18 5.39 6.37
N ARG A 863 -20.17 4.52 6.62
CA ARG A 863 -21.50 4.52 6.00
C ARG A 863 -22.56 4.72 7.08
N PHE A 864 -23.54 5.57 6.80
CA PHE A 864 -24.78 5.68 7.57
C PHE A 864 -25.97 5.73 6.61
N GLU A 865 -27.00 4.94 6.87
CA GLU A 865 -28.13 4.72 5.97
C GLU A 865 -29.43 4.67 6.76
N LEU A 866 -30.49 5.30 6.25
CA LEU A 866 -31.82 5.25 6.83
C LEU A 866 -32.77 4.55 5.84
N GLY A 867 -33.01 3.26 6.02
CA GLY A 867 -33.87 2.49 5.13
C GLY A 867 -35.32 2.44 5.60
N TYR A 868 -36.24 2.62 4.65
CA TYR A 868 -37.67 2.35 4.81
C TYR A 868 -38.07 1.10 3.99
N GLY A 869 -38.57 0.07 4.67
CA GLY A 869 -39.08 -1.16 4.07
C GLY A 869 -40.60 -1.10 3.88
N PHE A 870 -41.07 -1.09 2.63
CA PHE A 870 -42.48 -0.87 2.29
C PHE A 870 -43.43 -1.94 2.86
N GLU A 871 -43.08 -3.22 2.70
CA GLU A 871 -43.97 -4.35 3.01
C GLU A 871 -44.16 -4.58 4.52
N LYS A 872 -43.18 -4.21 5.35
CA LYS A 872 -43.31 -4.24 6.83
C LYS A 872 -43.52 -2.86 7.46
N LYS A 873 -43.61 -1.79 6.66
CA LYS A 873 -43.65 -0.38 7.09
C LYS A 873 -42.58 -0.04 8.15
N SER A 874 -41.38 -0.59 7.98
CA SER A 874 -40.29 -0.51 8.97
C SER A 874 -39.26 0.54 8.59
N LEU A 875 -38.88 1.38 9.55
CA LEU A 875 -37.78 2.34 9.42
C LEU A 875 -36.59 1.83 10.23
N ILE A 876 -35.43 1.64 9.59
CA ILE A 876 -34.25 1.03 10.21
C ILE A 876 -32.99 1.78 9.80
N VAL A 877 -32.17 2.09 10.80
CA VAL A 877 -30.82 2.66 10.62
C VAL A 877 -29.83 1.53 10.38
N HIS A 878 -29.04 1.64 9.32
CA HIS A 878 -27.84 0.82 9.10
C HIS A 878 -26.60 1.70 9.18
N PHE A 879 -25.50 1.16 9.70
CA PHE A 879 -24.21 1.84 9.69
C PHE A 879 -23.07 0.85 9.58
N SER A 880 -21.97 1.28 8.98
CA SER A 880 -20.72 0.54 9.00
C SER A 880 -19.53 1.49 9.06
N PHE A 881 -18.57 1.14 9.89
CA PHE A 881 -17.27 1.76 10.00
C PHE A 881 -16.23 0.65 9.92
N GLY A 882 -15.21 0.84 9.11
CA GLY A 882 -14.04 -0.05 9.06
C GLY A 882 -12.80 0.80 9.19
N LEU A 883 -11.97 0.51 10.19
CA LEU A 883 -10.62 1.05 10.26
C LEU A 883 -9.76 0.37 9.20
N ASN A 884 -8.90 1.16 8.56
CA ASN A 884 -7.88 0.63 7.66
C ASN A 884 -6.98 -0.36 8.42
N ARG A 885 -6.54 -1.43 7.76
CA ARG A 885 -5.58 -2.38 8.35
C ARG A 885 -4.24 -1.67 8.49
N PHE A 886 -3.82 -1.43 9.73
CA PHE A 886 -2.50 -0.91 10.03
C PHE A 886 -1.50 -2.06 9.97
N THR A 887 -0.50 -1.96 9.10
CA THR A 887 0.59 -2.92 8.96
C THR A 887 1.88 -2.36 9.53
N LEU A 888 2.52 -3.11 10.43
CA LEU A 888 3.83 -2.86 11.02
C LEU A 888 4.90 -3.73 10.34
#